data_AF-A0A953BDK5-F1
#
_entry.id   AF-A0A953BDK5-F1
#
_cell.length_a   1.000
_cell.length_b   1.000
_cell.length_c   1.000
_cell.angle_alpha   90.00
_cell.angle_beta   90.00
_cell.angle_gamma   90.00
#
_symmetry.space_group_name_H-M   'P 1'
#
loop_
_entity.id
_entity.type
_entity.pdbx_description
1 polymer ?
#
loop_
_entity_poly.entity_id
_entity_poly.type
_entity_poly.pdbx_seq_one_letter_code
_entity_poly.pdbx_strand_id
1 'polypeptide(L)'
;MHRSFRTLIFIVIVLLFFGQAIYPPDQSIRLGKDLRGGATLVYELDIAPGEDAATVQARTIDVLKQRLDPNGLYEISITAQAQNRLEITMPLPDDRVKALRDSFDQAVRAVAAEAVDPMELESMLRASAEERFQRIEEIAGGNADLRARLVACAEAHDRYWSLDRALFLLEDDDTAAPEERAELVAAAFQARRAFAESLQNLRGHAPSEDELRQALARSGEKLTLWDNVANRRVEIPSPREQSMARLRQAYPASVEGIDKAEQAYLAYQRGRKSLDDPSDLIRQIRNAGILSFRITVDARGEGAHPDADELREKLRELGPRRASAPDARWFKINKIESWYDSLQTFRRIFGDPERGIPSDAASYFATMPDGGYVVEEYDGEFWMLAWDLPGYRLTRTDDGAGDWSVASSSPTTDNRGRPAIAFRMDSVGAQLLGRLTGANVGRRMAVLLDDEVYTAPRLNSQISVSGIIEGTFQKAEIDYIVRVLSAGSLQARLSSEPISQSTVGPQLGKENLRKGFRAGMMALVVISIVMLVYYFRFGMVAVSALLCNAIIIVGAMALNKAVLTMPGIAGLILTFGMAVDSNVLIYERVREELNRGAKLKEAVRLGYNKALSSIVDGNVTNLIVCIVLVLPGVSTQEVKGFAITLGIGVLATLFSALVITRTIFSLCLDVGHWRKAKMLPMVVPIIERVLTPKIDWMKLRWAFVGISAVYISLGLYAIAFQGSKMLDTQFRGGTQVILEFRADPETGRRMALTRAEVLDRLNRISDSVMRDDDPTNDAARDLRSAEVLALEPRNDGRGNFVAERFSIKTTITDSDLVQTSLKEAFEDLLDTKPPISFSSDRQVFPITQTELGTNVVGRPLPDAVTRMDVGAYLDGMVFLIEDLSPAPPLEELRTRLEQLRQAEHPETLGRGRQIIPLEMRQNRVVSAAILIRDVKAGYSDPAQRQEWQRVADEEWRITSTALERTSSLSGVEKFSSSIAETFRNRAMVAIFLSLMLILIYIWIRFGNISYSFGAIVCLLHDCLTVLGLLALAEIICDWEPTQGIARALGLMPFRIDLNMIAAMLTIIGYSLNDSIIVYDRIRENRGKVPYATRRVINESINQTLSRTVMTSGTTLLAALFLYTMGGEGVRAFAFALLIGVGIGTYSSIAVAAPLVWSRKHDAYEAELIASLGARPEQPPAP
;
A
#
# COMPACT_ATOMS: atom_id res chain seq x y z
N MET A 1 -20.14 39.47 32.59
CA MET A 1 -21.17 38.52 32.09
C MET A 1 -21.28 38.47 30.58
N HIS A 2 -21.70 39.53 29.88
CA HIS A 2 -22.00 39.46 28.44
C HIS A 2 -20.80 39.07 27.55
N ARG A 3 -19.57 39.50 27.91
CA ARG A 3 -18.33 39.14 27.20
C ARG A 3 -17.96 37.66 27.35
N SER A 4 -18.00 37.11 28.57
CA SER A 4 -17.70 35.69 28.82
C SER A 4 -18.70 34.76 28.14
N PHE A 5 -19.98 35.15 28.08
CA PHE A 5 -21.00 34.36 27.40
C PHE A 5 -20.79 34.35 25.87
N ARG A 6 -20.42 35.49 25.26
CA ARG A 6 -20.03 35.53 23.84
C ARG A 6 -18.82 34.65 23.53
N THR A 7 -17.81 34.66 24.41
CA THR A 7 -16.63 33.80 24.25
C THR A 7 -16.98 32.32 24.44
N LEU A 8 -17.87 31.97 25.37
CA LEU A 8 -18.37 30.60 25.53
C LEU A 8 -19.08 30.11 24.27
N ILE A 9 -19.98 30.93 23.69
CA ILE A 9 -20.64 30.60 22.42
C ILE A 9 -19.60 30.38 21.33
N PHE A 10 -18.59 31.26 21.23
CA PHE A 10 -17.49 31.10 20.27
C PHE A 10 -16.74 29.77 20.46
N ILE A 11 -16.40 29.40 21.70
CA ILE A 11 -15.74 28.12 21.99
C ILE A 11 -16.62 26.95 21.56
N VAL A 12 -17.92 26.97 21.87
CA VAL A 12 -18.86 25.91 21.48
C VAL A 12 -18.97 25.81 19.96
N ILE A 13 -19.02 26.94 19.24
CA ILE A 13 -19.01 26.94 17.76
C ILE A 13 -17.73 26.31 17.22
N VAL A 14 -16.57 26.67 17.78
CA VAL A 14 -15.27 26.10 17.38
C VAL A 14 -15.24 24.59 17.63
N LEU A 15 -15.72 24.13 18.79
CA LEU A 15 -15.79 22.70 19.12
C LEU A 15 -16.78 21.94 18.23
N LEU A 16 -17.91 22.54 17.89
CA LEU A 16 -18.88 21.95 16.95
C LEU A 16 -18.30 21.88 15.54
N PHE A 17 -17.60 22.91 15.07
CA PHE A 17 -16.93 22.94 13.77
C PHE A 17 -15.89 21.82 13.65
N PHE A 18 -14.99 21.70 14.64
CA PHE A 18 -14.00 20.62 14.64
C PHE A 18 -14.62 19.25 14.91
N GLY A 19 -15.64 19.16 15.77
CA GLY A 19 -16.36 17.92 16.05
C GLY A 19 -17.12 17.38 14.84
N GLN A 20 -17.73 18.26 14.03
CA GLN A 20 -18.36 17.88 12.77
C GLN A 20 -17.35 17.34 11.76
N ALA A 21 -16.15 17.90 11.70
CA ALA A 21 -15.10 17.42 10.80
C ALA A 21 -14.63 15.99 11.10
N ILE A 22 -14.83 15.52 12.34
CA ILE A 22 -14.48 14.15 12.74
C ILE A 22 -15.49 13.13 12.18
N TYR A 23 -16.74 13.53 11.92
CA TYR A 23 -17.82 12.61 11.54
C TYR A 23 -18.08 12.60 10.02
N PRO A 24 -18.10 11.44 9.33
CA PRO A 24 -17.91 10.08 9.85
C PRO A 24 -16.43 9.72 10.10
N PRO A 25 -16.11 9.09 11.25
CA PRO A 25 -14.73 8.83 11.68
C PRO A 25 -13.96 7.90 10.73
N ASP A 26 -14.67 7.00 10.05
CA ASP A 26 -14.08 5.97 9.20
C ASP A 26 -13.50 6.53 7.89
N GLN A 27 -13.83 7.78 7.53
CA GLN A 27 -13.43 8.42 6.27
C GLN A 27 -12.70 9.76 6.48
N SER A 28 -12.72 10.32 7.70
CA SER A 28 -12.24 11.67 7.96
C SER A 28 -10.73 11.75 8.18
N ILE A 29 -10.11 10.72 8.76
CA ILE A 29 -8.67 10.69 9.05
C ILE A 29 -7.95 9.76 8.07
N ARG A 30 -6.99 10.31 7.33
CA ARG A 30 -6.10 9.50 6.48
C ARG A 30 -5.04 8.85 7.35
N LEU A 31 -5.05 7.52 7.42
CA LEU A 31 -4.02 6.75 8.10
C LEU A 31 -2.80 6.58 7.18
N GLY A 32 -1.60 6.72 7.75
CA GLY A 32 -0.35 6.44 7.06
C GLY A 32 -0.11 4.95 6.86
N LYS A 33 0.87 4.61 6.01
CA LYS A 33 1.25 3.23 5.70
C LYS A 33 1.48 2.38 6.96
N ASP A 34 2.08 2.99 7.98
CA ASP A 34 2.44 2.36 9.26
C ASP A 34 1.23 1.94 10.12
N LEU A 35 0.05 2.48 9.81
CA LEU A 35 -1.20 2.28 10.57
C LEU A 35 -2.28 1.57 9.77
N ARG A 36 -2.30 1.74 8.45
CA ARG A 36 -3.28 1.09 7.57
C ARG A 36 -2.73 -0.15 6.87
N GLY A 37 -1.40 -0.27 6.77
CA GLY A 37 -0.76 -1.15 5.81
C GLY A 37 -0.84 -0.60 4.39
N GLY A 38 0.10 -0.99 3.56
CA GLY A 38 0.27 -0.44 2.22
C GLY A 38 1.67 -0.68 1.69
N ALA A 39 1.87 -0.31 0.43
CA ALA A 39 3.19 -0.26 -0.18
C ALA A 39 3.52 1.16 -0.61
N THR A 40 4.77 1.55 -0.39
CA THR A 40 5.37 2.77 -0.87
C THR A 40 6.50 2.40 -1.81
N LEU A 41 6.43 2.90 -3.04
CA LEU A 41 7.42 2.73 -4.09
C LEU A 41 8.00 4.11 -4.41
N VAL A 42 9.33 4.24 -4.38
CA VAL A 42 10.03 5.45 -4.78
C VAL A 42 10.71 5.20 -6.11
N TYR A 43 10.43 6.05 -7.10
CA TYR A 43 11.04 6.01 -8.42
C TYR A 43 11.90 7.24 -8.66
N GLU A 44 13.02 7.06 -9.35
CA GLU A 44 13.84 8.19 -9.82
C GLU A 44 13.30 8.71 -11.15
N LEU A 45 13.33 10.04 -11.31
CA LEU A 45 13.00 10.77 -12.52
C LEU A 45 14.29 11.27 -13.17
N ASP A 46 14.50 10.91 -14.42
CA ASP A 46 15.48 11.52 -15.29
C ASP A 46 14.93 12.85 -15.84
N ILE A 47 15.62 13.94 -15.52
CA ILE A 47 15.22 15.31 -15.87
C ILE A 47 16.30 15.88 -16.78
N ALA A 48 15.90 16.25 -18.00
CA ALA A 48 16.82 16.77 -18.99
C ALA A 48 17.47 18.10 -18.54
N PRO A 49 18.74 18.37 -18.89
CA PRO A 49 19.42 19.60 -18.52
C PRO A 49 18.66 20.85 -19.02
N GLY A 50 18.23 21.72 -18.09
CA GLY A 50 17.52 22.96 -18.38
C GLY A 50 15.99 22.91 -18.24
N GLU A 51 15.40 21.74 -17.94
CA GLU A 51 13.98 21.65 -17.58
C GLU A 51 13.73 21.94 -16.10
N ASP A 52 12.59 22.57 -15.78
CA ASP A 52 12.17 22.77 -14.40
C ASP A 52 11.64 21.47 -13.78
N ALA A 53 12.35 21.00 -12.77
CA ALA A 53 12.06 19.78 -12.03
C ALA A 53 10.62 19.74 -11.47
N ALA A 54 10.13 20.86 -10.93
CA ALA A 54 8.79 20.91 -10.34
C ALA A 54 7.69 20.73 -11.40
N THR A 55 7.89 21.34 -12.58
CA THR A 55 6.97 21.21 -13.71
C THR A 55 6.95 19.78 -14.27
N VAL A 56 8.12 19.16 -14.44
CA VAL A 56 8.24 17.77 -14.92
C VAL A 56 7.58 16.79 -13.94
N GLN A 57 7.82 16.97 -12.65
CA GLN A 57 7.19 16.17 -11.60
C GLN A 57 5.68 16.31 -11.60
N ALA A 58 5.15 17.54 -11.60
CA ALA A 58 3.71 17.77 -11.59
C ALA A 58 3.02 17.10 -12.81
N ARG A 59 3.61 17.26 -14.00
CA ARG A 59 3.10 16.62 -15.23
C ARG A 59 3.14 15.09 -15.12
N THR A 60 4.23 14.53 -14.59
CA THR A 60 4.36 13.08 -14.41
C THR A 60 3.35 12.52 -13.42
N ILE A 61 3.13 13.24 -12.31
CA ILE A 61 2.14 12.87 -11.29
C ILE A 61 0.73 12.85 -11.90
N ASP A 62 0.36 13.86 -12.67
CA ASP A 62 -0.98 13.96 -13.27
C ASP A 62 -1.23 12.86 -14.30
N VAL A 63 -0.19 12.49 -15.07
CA VAL A 63 -0.21 11.33 -15.96
C VAL A 63 -0.42 10.05 -15.17
N LEU A 64 0.44 9.77 -14.19
CA LEU A 64 0.41 8.51 -13.44
C LEU A 64 -0.90 8.36 -12.66
N LYS A 65 -1.45 9.46 -12.12
CA LYS A 65 -2.77 9.44 -11.46
C LYS A 65 -3.88 9.02 -12.41
N GLN A 66 -3.96 9.64 -13.60
CA GLN A 66 -5.00 9.28 -14.57
C GLN A 66 -4.85 7.86 -15.12
N ARG A 67 -3.66 7.27 -15.07
CA ARG A 67 -3.40 5.90 -15.53
C ARG A 67 -3.67 4.86 -14.46
N LEU A 68 -3.11 5.07 -13.27
CA LEU A 68 -3.24 4.13 -12.15
C LEU A 68 -4.62 4.20 -11.51
N ASP A 69 -5.27 5.37 -11.59
CA ASP A 69 -6.60 5.58 -11.04
C ASP A 69 -7.44 6.57 -11.88
N PRO A 70 -7.82 6.20 -13.12
CA PRO A 70 -8.61 7.06 -14.01
C PRO A 70 -9.94 7.50 -13.40
N ASN A 71 -10.54 6.61 -12.59
CA ASN A 71 -11.88 6.78 -12.03
C ASN A 71 -11.88 7.36 -10.61
N GLY A 72 -10.72 7.64 -10.02
CA GLY A 72 -10.63 8.13 -8.64
C GLY A 72 -11.03 7.10 -7.57
N LEU A 73 -11.05 5.82 -7.94
CA LEU A 73 -11.49 4.71 -7.09
C LEU A 73 -10.37 4.18 -6.20
N TYR A 74 -9.15 4.13 -6.72
CA TYR A 74 -8.00 3.65 -5.98
C TYR A 74 -7.39 4.77 -5.13
N GLU A 75 -7.19 4.52 -3.83
CA GLU A 75 -6.58 5.50 -2.92
C GLU A 75 -5.05 5.57 -3.08
N ILE A 76 -4.56 5.58 -4.33
CA ILE A 76 -3.14 5.69 -4.68
C ILE A 76 -2.72 7.15 -4.58
N SER A 77 -1.74 7.43 -3.73
CA SER A 77 -1.16 8.75 -3.54
C SER A 77 0.18 8.84 -4.25
N ILE A 78 0.32 9.79 -5.17
CA ILE A 78 1.58 10.08 -5.85
C ILE A 78 2.06 11.47 -5.42
N THR A 79 3.23 11.53 -4.81
CA THR A 79 3.83 12.74 -4.25
C THR A 79 5.27 12.90 -4.72
N ALA A 80 5.67 14.13 -5.05
CA ALA A 80 7.06 14.43 -5.37
C ALA A 80 7.95 14.28 -4.13
N GLN A 81 9.04 13.54 -4.27
CA GLN A 81 10.02 13.29 -3.21
C GLN A 81 11.38 13.81 -3.71
N ALA A 82 11.84 14.97 -3.26
CA ALA A 82 12.99 15.70 -3.86
C ALA A 82 12.70 16.30 -5.25
N GLN A 83 13.72 16.84 -5.92
CA GLN A 83 13.60 17.44 -7.27
C GLN A 83 13.50 16.39 -8.38
N ASN A 84 13.94 15.15 -8.15
CA ASN A 84 14.03 14.12 -9.20
C ASN A 84 13.45 12.77 -8.78
N ARG A 85 12.50 12.70 -7.84
CA ARG A 85 11.89 11.41 -7.47
C ARG A 85 10.40 11.52 -7.21
N LEU A 86 9.70 10.42 -7.40
CA LEU A 86 8.28 10.27 -7.12
C LEU A 86 8.07 9.16 -6.11
N GLU A 87 7.30 9.46 -5.08
CA GLU A 87 6.82 8.50 -4.09
C GLU A 87 5.38 8.13 -4.44
N ILE A 88 5.16 6.86 -4.75
CA ILE A 88 3.85 6.28 -5.03
C ILE A 88 3.48 5.41 -3.83
N THR A 89 2.43 5.79 -3.11
CA THR A 89 1.90 5.02 -1.99
C THR A 89 0.55 4.44 -2.36
N MET A 90 0.37 3.15 -2.15
CA MET A 90 -0.91 2.47 -2.30
C MET A 90 -1.28 1.75 -0.99
N PRO A 91 -2.53 1.84 -0.53
CA PRO A 91 -2.99 0.98 0.56
C PRO A 91 -3.09 -0.47 0.06
N LEU A 92 -3.01 -1.43 0.98
CA LEU A 92 -3.32 -2.84 0.67
C LEU A 92 -4.80 -3.13 0.98
N PRO A 93 -5.41 -4.18 0.38
CA PRO A 93 -6.82 -4.47 0.58
C PRO A 93 -7.14 -4.82 2.04
N ASP A 94 -8.13 -4.13 2.60
CA ASP A 94 -8.63 -4.40 3.95
C ASP A 94 -9.34 -5.77 4.03
N ASP A 95 -9.41 -6.38 5.22
CA ASP A 95 -10.08 -7.66 5.46
C ASP A 95 -11.53 -7.70 4.94
N ARG A 96 -12.21 -6.55 4.98
CA ARG A 96 -13.58 -6.39 4.45
C ARG A 96 -13.62 -6.56 2.93
N VAL A 97 -12.64 -6.04 2.21
CA VAL A 97 -12.56 -6.15 0.74
C VAL A 97 -12.23 -7.58 0.35
N LYS A 98 -11.36 -8.26 1.13
CA LYS A 98 -11.11 -9.70 0.98
C LYS A 98 -12.38 -10.52 1.18
N ALA A 99 -13.15 -10.26 2.25
CA ALA A 99 -14.42 -10.94 2.47
C ALA A 99 -15.46 -10.66 1.36
N LEU A 100 -15.51 -9.43 0.82
CA LEU A 100 -16.36 -9.11 -0.33
C LEU A 100 -15.93 -9.86 -1.59
N ARG A 101 -14.62 -10.00 -1.82
CA ARG A 101 -14.07 -10.81 -2.91
C ARG A 101 -14.47 -12.28 -2.74
N ASP A 102 -14.27 -12.85 -1.56
CA ASP A 102 -14.65 -14.23 -1.27
C ASP A 102 -16.16 -14.45 -1.49
N SER A 103 -17.00 -13.49 -1.08
CA SER A 103 -18.45 -13.54 -1.32
C SER A 103 -18.82 -13.46 -2.80
N PHE A 104 -18.08 -12.66 -3.58
CA PHE A 104 -18.25 -12.59 -5.03
C PHE A 104 -17.83 -13.90 -5.70
N ASP A 105 -16.67 -14.44 -5.33
CA ASP A 105 -16.18 -15.71 -5.86
C ASP A 105 -17.13 -16.87 -5.52
N GLN A 106 -17.67 -16.89 -4.30
CA GLN A 106 -18.69 -17.85 -3.90
C GLN A 106 -19.98 -17.69 -4.69
N ALA A 107 -20.44 -16.46 -4.93
CA ALA A 107 -21.66 -16.21 -5.70
C ALA A 107 -21.52 -16.65 -7.17
N VAL A 108 -20.37 -16.40 -7.79
CA VAL A 108 -20.07 -16.86 -9.15
C VAL A 108 -20.03 -18.39 -9.21
N ARG A 109 -19.30 -19.03 -8.27
CA ARG A 109 -19.21 -20.49 -8.19
C ARG A 109 -20.58 -21.14 -7.97
N ALA A 110 -21.46 -20.51 -7.20
CA ALA A 110 -22.81 -21.03 -6.98
C ALA A 110 -23.65 -21.06 -8.26
N VAL A 111 -23.52 -20.06 -9.15
CA VAL A 111 -24.19 -20.06 -10.46
C VAL A 111 -23.56 -21.09 -11.39
N ALA A 112 -22.24 -21.15 -11.42
CA ALA A 112 -21.51 -22.08 -12.28
C ALA A 112 -21.70 -23.55 -11.89
N ALA A 113 -21.98 -23.84 -10.61
CA ALA A 113 -22.29 -25.18 -10.13
C ALA A 113 -23.62 -25.74 -10.67
N GLU A 114 -24.50 -24.88 -11.20
CA GLU A 114 -25.72 -25.32 -11.90
C GLU A 114 -25.42 -25.69 -13.36
N ALA A 115 -24.27 -25.31 -13.91
CA ALA A 115 -23.91 -25.62 -15.29
C ALA A 115 -23.46 -27.08 -15.42
N VAL A 116 -23.94 -27.75 -16.46
CA VAL A 116 -23.48 -29.11 -16.79
C VAL A 116 -22.10 -29.01 -17.40
N ASP A 117 -21.09 -29.59 -16.75
CA ASP A 117 -19.75 -29.69 -17.30
C ASP A 117 -19.82 -30.45 -18.66
N PRO A 118 -19.40 -29.82 -19.78
CA PRO A 118 -19.40 -30.47 -21.09
C PRO A 118 -18.68 -31.82 -21.11
N MET A 119 -17.69 -31.98 -20.22
CA MET A 119 -16.84 -33.15 -20.12
C MET A 119 -17.52 -34.29 -19.34
N GLU A 120 -18.24 -33.96 -18.27
CA GLU A 120 -19.10 -34.92 -17.56
C GLU A 120 -20.28 -35.37 -18.43
N LEU A 121 -20.86 -34.46 -19.21
CA LEU A 121 -21.91 -34.79 -20.17
C LEU A 121 -21.41 -35.76 -21.24
N GLU A 122 -20.22 -35.53 -21.80
CA GLU A 122 -19.67 -36.41 -22.82
C GLU A 122 -19.27 -37.78 -22.26
N SER A 123 -18.74 -37.82 -21.03
CA SER A 123 -18.44 -39.08 -20.35
C SER A 123 -19.72 -39.87 -20.03
N MET A 124 -20.81 -39.18 -19.66
CA MET A 124 -22.14 -39.78 -19.46
C MET A 124 -22.66 -40.40 -20.76
N LEU A 125 -22.60 -39.67 -21.88
CA LEU A 125 -23.10 -40.15 -23.18
C LEU A 125 -22.31 -41.35 -23.73
N ARG A 126 -21.03 -41.47 -23.37
CA ARG A 126 -20.17 -42.61 -23.75
C ARG A 126 -20.29 -43.81 -22.81
N ALA A 127 -20.86 -43.64 -21.62
CA ALA A 127 -21.00 -44.71 -20.63
C ALA A 127 -22.01 -45.78 -21.07
N SER A 128 -21.87 -46.99 -20.49
CA SER A 128 -22.84 -48.07 -20.67
C SER A 128 -24.22 -47.69 -20.12
N ALA A 129 -25.29 -48.34 -20.56
CA ALA A 129 -26.66 -47.98 -20.17
C ALA A 129 -26.89 -48.04 -18.63
N GLU A 130 -26.20 -48.95 -17.92
CA GLU A 130 -26.29 -49.11 -16.48
C GLU A 130 -25.51 -48.02 -15.71
N GLU A 131 -24.32 -47.67 -16.18
CA GLU A 131 -23.48 -46.61 -15.59
C GLU A 131 -24.02 -45.21 -15.88
N ARG A 132 -24.65 -45.03 -17.04
CA ARG A 132 -25.24 -43.75 -17.45
C ARG A 132 -26.35 -43.31 -16.51
N PHE A 133 -27.16 -44.24 -16.01
CA PHE A 133 -28.20 -43.93 -15.04
C PHE A 133 -27.61 -43.37 -13.73
N GLN A 134 -26.53 -43.96 -13.22
CA GLN A 134 -25.85 -43.46 -12.01
C GLN A 134 -25.23 -42.08 -12.26
N ARG A 135 -24.54 -41.88 -13.40
CA ARG A 135 -23.99 -40.58 -13.77
C ARG A 135 -25.04 -39.49 -13.93
N ILE A 136 -26.22 -39.81 -14.48
CA ILE A 136 -27.33 -38.86 -14.58
C ILE A 136 -27.79 -38.40 -13.20
N GLU A 137 -27.89 -39.30 -12.21
CA GLU A 137 -28.28 -38.92 -10.84
C GLU A 137 -27.18 -38.09 -10.14
N GLU A 138 -25.91 -38.42 -10.38
CA GLU A 138 -24.76 -37.67 -9.86
C GLU A 138 -24.71 -36.24 -10.42
N ILE A 139 -24.79 -36.09 -11.74
CA ILE A 139 -24.77 -34.79 -12.43
C ILE A 139 -26.02 -33.98 -12.10
N ALA A 140 -27.18 -34.64 -11.95
CA ALA A 140 -28.42 -33.94 -11.62
C ALA A 140 -28.43 -33.38 -10.19
N GLY A 141 -27.66 -33.95 -9.26
CA GLY A 141 -27.53 -33.43 -7.89
C GLY A 141 -28.85 -33.24 -7.13
N GLY A 142 -29.91 -33.98 -7.50
CA GLY A 142 -31.26 -33.84 -6.96
C GLY A 142 -32.17 -32.80 -7.66
N ASN A 143 -31.72 -32.13 -8.71
CA ASN A 143 -32.54 -31.22 -9.53
C ASN A 143 -33.38 -32.02 -10.55
N ALA A 144 -34.69 -32.06 -10.33
CA ALA A 144 -35.62 -32.84 -11.15
C ALA A 144 -35.73 -32.35 -12.61
N ASP A 145 -35.59 -31.05 -12.88
CA ASP A 145 -35.64 -30.49 -14.25
C ASP A 145 -34.36 -30.85 -15.02
N LEU A 146 -33.20 -30.68 -14.36
CA LEU A 146 -31.91 -31.05 -14.95
C LEU A 146 -31.83 -32.55 -15.24
N ARG A 147 -32.28 -33.39 -14.30
CA ARG A 147 -32.40 -34.83 -14.48
C ARG A 147 -33.23 -35.19 -15.70
N ALA A 148 -34.41 -34.58 -15.87
CA ALA A 148 -35.28 -34.84 -17.01
C ALA A 148 -34.61 -34.47 -18.35
N ARG A 149 -33.87 -33.36 -18.39
CA ARG A 149 -33.11 -32.93 -19.58
C ARG A 149 -31.93 -33.87 -19.89
N LEU A 150 -31.20 -34.32 -18.87
CA LEU A 150 -30.09 -35.27 -19.02
C LEU A 150 -30.58 -36.62 -19.57
N VAL A 151 -31.71 -37.12 -19.05
CA VAL A 151 -32.37 -38.34 -19.56
C VAL A 151 -32.80 -38.15 -21.01
N ALA A 152 -33.49 -37.05 -21.34
CA ALA A 152 -33.95 -36.78 -22.71
C ALA A 152 -32.77 -36.68 -23.71
N CYS A 153 -31.65 -36.10 -23.29
CA CYS A 153 -30.44 -36.03 -24.11
C CYS A 153 -29.78 -37.41 -24.30
N ALA A 154 -29.71 -38.22 -23.24
CA ALA A 154 -29.21 -39.58 -23.33
C ALA A 154 -30.04 -40.45 -24.29
N GLU A 155 -31.38 -40.34 -24.22
CA GLU A 155 -32.29 -41.05 -25.13
C GLU A 155 -32.15 -40.58 -26.59
N ALA A 156 -32.02 -39.27 -26.81
CA ALA A 156 -31.81 -38.71 -28.14
C ALA A 156 -30.46 -39.16 -28.73
N HIS A 157 -29.41 -39.22 -27.90
CA HIS A 157 -28.10 -39.73 -28.28
C HIS A 157 -28.14 -41.20 -28.69
N ASP A 158 -28.79 -42.07 -27.90
CA ASP A 158 -28.88 -43.50 -28.19
C ASP A 158 -29.67 -43.76 -29.48
N ARG A 159 -30.75 -42.99 -29.69
CA ARG A 159 -31.54 -43.06 -30.92
C ARG A 159 -30.72 -42.63 -32.13
N TYR A 160 -29.96 -41.54 -32.02
CA TYR A 160 -29.07 -41.09 -33.08
C TYR A 160 -28.01 -42.16 -33.40
N TRP A 161 -27.27 -42.64 -32.41
CA TRP A 161 -26.20 -43.63 -32.62
C TRP A 161 -26.71 -44.97 -33.15
N SER A 162 -27.88 -45.43 -32.72
CA SER A 162 -28.46 -46.68 -33.24
C SER A 162 -28.80 -46.59 -34.72
N LEU A 163 -29.33 -45.45 -35.18
CA LEU A 163 -29.68 -45.20 -36.58
C LEU A 163 -28.44 -44.91 -37.44
N ASP A 164 -27.45 -44.20 -36.91
CA ASP A 164 -26.17 -43.92 -37.57
C ASP A 164 -25.39 -45.23 -37.80
N ARG A 165 -25.38 -46.13 -36.80
CA ARG A 165 -24.80 -47.48 -36.95
C ARG A 165 -25.56 -48.34 -37.95
N ALA A 166 -26.90 -48.29 -37.96
CA ALA A 166 -27.70 -48.99 -38.94
C ALA A 166 -27.44 -48.48 -40.37
N LEU A 167 -27.22 -47.17 -40.52
CA LEU A 167 -26.86 -46.55 -41.79
C LEU A 167 -25.49 -47.02 -42.28
N PHE A 168 -24.49 -47.05 -41.39
CA PHE A 168 -23.15 -47.55 -41.68
C PHE A 168 -23.15 -49.02 -42.14
N LEU A 169 -23.94 -49.87 -41.49
CA LEU A 169 -24.08 -51.29 -41.89
C LEU A 169 -24.81 -51.46 -43.24
N LEU A 170 -25.67 -50.51 -43.61
CA LEU A 170 -26.40 -50.51 -44.88
C LEU A 170 -25.54 -49.98 -46.05
N GLU A 171 -24.49 -49.21 -45.77
CA GLU A 171 -23.55 -48.73 -46.81
C GLU A 171 -22.67 -49.84 -47.38
N ASP A 172 -22.46 -50.93 -46.62
CA ASP A 172 -21.72 -52.13 -47.04
C ASP A 172 -22.61 -53.20 -47.70
N ASP A 173 -23.94 -53.00 -47.76
CA ASP A 173 -24.89 -53.94 -48.37
C ASP A 173 -25.41 -53.44 -49.73
N ASP A 174 -24.78 -53.91 -50.80
CA ASP A 174 -25.16 -53.61 -52.20
C ASP A 174 -26.54 -54.17 -52.62
N THR A 175 -27.23 -54.92 -51.76
CA THR A 175 -28.54 -55.53 -52.08
C THR A 175 -29.76 -54.79 -51.51
N ALA A 176 -29.55 -53.73 -50.72
CA ALA A 176 -30.63 -52.98 -50.09
C ALA A 176 -31.46 -52.13 -51.08
N ALA A 177 -32.78 -52.08 -50.90
CA ALA A 177 -33.68 -51.31 -51.75
C ALA A 177 -33.45 -49.79 -51.59
N PRO A 178 -33.46 -48.98 -52.67
CA PRO A 178 -33.22 -47.53 -52.60
C PRO A 178 -34.18 -46.77 -51.68
N GLU A 179 -35.42 -47.23 -51.56
CA GLU A 179 -36.45 -46.64 -50.70
C GLU A 179 -36.14 -46.84 -49.21
N GLU A 180 -35.68 -48.04 -48.83
CA GLU A 180 -35.31 -48.38 -47.46
C GLU A 180 -34.08 -47.59 -46.99
N ARG A 181 -33.12 -47.38 -47.89
CA ARG A 181 -31.96 -46.49 -47.66
C ARG A 181 -32.38 -45.03 -47.46
N ALA A 182 -33.31 -44.53 -48.28
CA ALA A 182 -33.78 -43.14 -48.18
C ALA A 182 -34.55 -42.88 -46.88
N GLU A 183 -35.38 -43.82 -46.44
CA GLU A 183 -36.11 -43.73 -45.16
C GLU A 183 -35.16 -43.73 -43.95
N LEU A 184 -34.14 -44.61 -43.97
CA LEU A 184 -33.18 -44.71 -42.88
C LEU A 184 -32.28 -43.47 -42.77
N VAL A 185 -31.86 -42.89 -43.91
CA VAL A 185 -31.13 -41.61 -43.97
C VAL A 185 -31.98 -40.47 -43.39
N ALA A 186 -33.27 -40.39 -43.77
CA ALA A 186 -34.17 -39.35 -43.25
C ALA A 186 -34.38 -39.50 -41.73
N ALA A 187 -34.51 -40.72 -41.23
CA ALA A 187 -34.65 -41.01 -39.81
C ALA A 187 -33.37 -40.65 -39.02
N ALA A 188 -32.19 -41.00 -39.53
CA ALA A 188 -30.90 -40.66 -38.92
C ALA A 188 -30.68 -39.13 -38.86
N PHE A 189 -31.04 -38.41 -39.92
CA PHE A 189 -30.96 -36.94 -39.96
C PHE A 189 -31.89 -36.29 -38.92
N GLN A 190 -33.13 -36.78 -38.79
CA GLN A 190 -34.05 -36.30 -37.75
C GLN A 190 -33.54 -36.59 -36.33
N ALA A 191 -32.99 -37.79 -36.09
CA ALA A 191 -32.42 -38.15 -34.79
C ALA A 191 -31.19 -37.30 -34.44
N ARG A 192 -30.31 -37.03 -35.40
CA ARG A 192 -29.16 -36.12 -35.23
C ARG A 192 -29.59 -34.71 -34.85
N ARG A 193 -30.64 -34.20 -35.50
CA ARG A 193 -31.22 -32.89 -35.18
C ARG A 193 -31.83 -32.87 -33.77
N ALA A 194 -32.59 -33.90 -33.40
CA ALA A 194 -33.18 -34.01 -32.07
C ALA A 194 -32.11 -34.08 -30.96
N PHE A 195 -31.01 -34.81 -31.21
CA PHE A 195 -29.87 -34.85 -30.30
C PHE A 195 -29.17 -33.49 -30.17
N ALA A 196 -28.97 -32.78 -31.29
CA ALA A 196 -28.41 -31.43 -31.27
C ALA A 196 -29.31 -30.45 -30.47
N GLU A 197 -30.63 -30.53 -30.66
CA GLU A 197 -31.61 -29.73 -29.90
C GLU A 197 -31.59 -30.07 -28.40
N SER A 198 -31.48 -31.36 -28.02
CA SER A 198 -31.39 -31.76 -26.60
C SER A 198 -30.08 -31.31 -25.95
N LEU A 199 -28.97 -31.34 -26.68
CA LEU A 199 -27.67 -30.87 -26.21
C LEU A 199 -27.66 -29.34 -26.00
N GLN A 200 -28.34 -28.61 -26.89
CA GLN A 200 -28.53 -27.17 -26.74
C GLN A 200 -29.42 -26.82 -25.53
N ASN A 201 -30.48 -27.59 -25.27
CA ASN A 201 -31.35 -27.42 -24.11
C ASN A 201 -30.67 -27.69 -22.76
N LEU A 202 -29.65 -28.54 -22.73
CA LEU A 202 -28.80 -28.77 -21.56
C LEU A 202 -27.79 -27.65 -21.36
N ARG A 203 -27.13 -27.20 -22.44
CA ARG A 203 -26.19 -26.08 -22.39
C ARG A 203 -26.86 -24.76 -22.01
N GLY A 204 -28.14 -24.57 -22.33
CA GLY A 204 -28.93 -23.39 -21.94
C GLY A 204 -29.44 -23.38 -20.50
N HIS A 205 -28.98 -24.29 -19.62
CA HIS A 205 -29.45 -24.36 -18.23
C HIS A 205 -28.83 -23.26 -17.34
N ALA A 206 -27.51 -23.13 -17.36
CA ALA A 206 -26.77 -22.14 -16.56
C ALA A 206 -25.47 -21.70 -17.26
N PRO A 207 -25.00 -20.46 -17.04
CA PRO A 207 -23.75 -19.98 -17.61
C PRO A 207 -22.53 -20.61 -16.92
N SER A 208 -21.42 -20.72 -17.64
CA SER A 208 -20.14 -21.12 -17.04
C SER A 208 -19.58 -20.02 -16.13
N GLU A 209 -18.68 -20.40 -15.22
CA GLU A 209 -17.96 -19.44 -14.36
C GLU A 209 -17.25 -18.36 -15.20
N ASP A 210 -16.65 -18.75 -16.31
CA ASP A 210 -15.91 -17.85 -17.18
C ASP A 210 -16.82 -16.88 -17.91
N GLU A 211 -17.93 -17.36 -18.46
CA GLU A 211 -18.90 -16.54 -19.19
C GLU A 211 -19.48 -15.46 -18.26
N LEU A 212 -19.78 -15.81 -17.02
CA LEU A 212 -20.29 -14.88 -16.00
C LEU A 212 -19.21 -13.87 -15.56
N ARG A 213 -17.97 -14.32 -15.30
CA ARG A 213 -16.86 -13.43 -14.91
C ARG A 213 -16.49 -12.46 -16.01
N GLN A 214 -16.46 -12.91 -17.27
CA GLN A 214 -16.18 -12.08 -18.43
C GLN A 214 -17.26 -11.01 -18.59
N ALA A 215 -18.54 -11.39 -18.53
CA ALA A 215 -19.64 -10.43 -18.60
C ALA A 215 -19.57 -9.35 -17.51
N LEU A 216 -19.27 -9.75 -16.27
CA LEU A 216 -19.13 -8.83 -15.14
C LEU A 216 -17.91 -7.92 -15.27
N ALA A 217 -16.79 -8.40 -15.82
CA ALA A 217 -15.56 -7.65 -16.02
C ALA A 217 -15.68 -6.50 -17.04
N ARG A 218 -16.69 -6.51 -17.93
CA ARG A 218 -16.91 -5.47 -18.94
C ARG A 218 -17.15 -4.09 -18.32
N SER A 219 -16.91 -3.02 -19.09
CA SER A 219 -17.13 -1.65 -18.62
C SER A 219 -18.60 -1.40 -18.24
N GLY A 220 -18.80 -0.72 -17.11
CA GLY A 220 -20.11 -0.25 -16.66
C GLY A 220 -20.45 1.18 -17.10
N GLU A 221 -19.60 1.82 -17.93
CA GLU A 221 -19.81 3.19 -18.39
C GLU A 221 -20.93 3.25 -19.45
N LYS A 222 -21.87 4.17 -19.26
CA LYS A 222 -23.00 4.38 -20.19
C LYS A 222 -22.64 5.44 -21.21
N LEU A 223 -22.98 5.18 -22.48
CA LEU A 223 -22.68 6.11 -23.56
C LEU A 223 -23.89 6.99 -23.89
N THR A 224 -23.67 8.24 -24.27
CA THR A 224 -24.73 9.11 -24.77
C THR A 224 -24.49 9.42 -26.24
N LEU A 225 -25.35 8.93 -27.13
CA LEU A 225 -25.27 9.17 -28.57
C LEU A 225 -26.35 10.13 -29.06
N TRP A 226 -26.08 10.78 -30.19
CA TRP A 226 -27.06 11.59 -30.90
C TRP A 226 -27.94 10.72 -31.80
N ASP A 227 -29.25 10.82 -31.63
CA ASP A 227 -30.22 10.17 -32.51
C ASP A 227 -30.62 11.15 -33.63
N ASN A 228 -30.16 10.87 -34.85
CA ASN A 228 -30.45 11.66 -36.04
C ASN A 228 -31.94 11.68 -36.41
N VAL A 229 -32.71 10.68 -36.00
CA VAL A 229 -34.14 10.56 -36.33
C VAL A 229 -34.99 11.25 -35.27
N ALA A 230 -34.65 11.07 -33.99
CA ALA A 230 -35.37 11.67 -32.87
C ALA A 230 -34.86 13.07 -32.47
N ASN A 231 -33.78 13.55 -33.07
CA ASN A 231 -33.13 14.84 -32.83
C ASN A 231 -32.85 15.12 -31.34
N ARG A 232 -32.44 14.09 -30.59
CA ARG A 232 -32.13 14.16 -29.15
C ARG A 232 -30.97 13.25 -28.80
N ARG A 233 -30.35 13.50 -27.64
CA ARG A 233 -29.38 12.59 -27.03
C ARG A 233 -30.08 11.40 -26.40
N VAL A 234 -29.60 10.19 -26.67
CA VAL A 234 -30.10 8.93 -26.12
C VAL A 234 -28.96 8.23 -25.40
N GLU A 235 -29.23 7.80 -24.18
CA GLU A 235 -28.30 7.01 -23.37
C GLU A 235 -28.40 5.54 -23.77
N ILE A 236 -27.25 4.92 -24.02
CA ILE A 236 -27.10 3.53 -24.44
C ILE A 236 -26.64 2.72 -23.22
N PRO A 237 -27.24 1.53 -22.98
CA PRO A 237 -26.80 0.64 -21.92
C PRO A 237 -25.30 0.32 -22.03
N SER A 238 -24.62 0.20 -20.89
CA SER A 238 -23.18 -0.10 -20.87
C SER A 238 -22.87 -1.49 -21.46
N PRO A 239 -21.63 -1.75 -21.94
CA PRO A 239 -21.24 -3.08 -22.41
C PRO A 239 -21.51 -4.20 -21.39
N ARG A 240 -21.33 -3.93 -20.10
CA ARG A 240 -21.73 -4.84 -19.01
C ARG A 240 -23.22 -5.05 -18.97
N GLU A 241 -24.03 -3.99 -18.95
CA GLU A 241 -25.50 -4.09 -18.91
C GLU A 241 -26.04 -4.89 -20.11
N GLN A 242 -25.49 -4.68 -21.30
CA GLN A 242 -25.86 -5.43 -22.49
C GLN A 242 -25.46 -6.91 -22.38
N SER A 243 -24.24 -7.20 -21.90
CA SER A 243 -23.78 -8.58 -21.70
C SER A 243 -24.62 -9.32 -20.66
N MET A 244 -24.91 -8.66 -19.54
CA MET A 244 -25.74 -9.21 -18.47
C MET A 244 -27.19 -9.40 -18.94
N ALA A 245 -27.72 -8.51 -19.79
CA ALA A 245 -29.04 -8.70 -20.41
C ALA A 245 -29.07 -9.91 -21.37
N ARG A 246 -28.02 -10.09 -22.20
CA ARG A 246 -27.87 -11.27 -23.06
C ARG A 246 -27.78 -12.55 -22.22
N LEU A 247 -27.02 -12.56 -21.13
CA LEU A 247 -26.93 -13.68 -20.21
C LEU A 247 -28.28 -14.04 -19.58
N ARG A 248 -29.04 -13.04 -19.11
CA ARG A 248 -30.39 -13.28 -18.56
C ARG A 248 -31.34 -13.87 -19.59
N GLN A 249 -31.22 -13.45 -20.85
CA GLN A 249 -32.03 -13.98 -21.94
C GLN A 249 -31.62 -15.39 -22.34
N ALA A 250 -30.31 -15.69 -22.34
CA ALA A 250 -29.77 -17.01 -22.66
C ALA A 250 -30.05 -18.04 -21.55
N TYR A 251 -30.06 -17.62 -20.29
CA TYR A 251 -30.17 -18.48 -19.11
C TYR A 251 -31.30 -18.05 -18.17
N PRO A 252 -32.58 -18.22 -18.57
CA PRO A 252 -33.73 -17.77 -17.78
C PRO A 252 -33.87 -18.51 -16.43
N ALA A 253 -33.32 -19.72 -16.29
CA ALA A 253 -33.39 -20.51 -15.06
C ALA A 253 -32.46 -19.98 -13.95
N SER A 254 -31.31 -19.39 -14.31
CA SER A 254 -30.29 -18.93 -13.37
C SER A 254 -30.27 -17.41 -13.15
N VAL A 255 -31.33 -16.68 -13.56
CA VAL A 255 -31.41 -15.21 -13.44
C VAL A 255 -31.19 -14.73 -12.01
N GLU A 256 -31.79 -15.39 -11.01
CA GLU A 256 -31.62 -15.01 -9.60
C GLU A 256 -30.16 -15.17 -9.14
N GLY A 257 -29.48 -16.23 -9.59
CA GLY A 257 -28.07 -16.47 -9.32
C GLY A 257 -27.18 -15.42 -10.00
N ILE A 258 -27.44 -15.12 -11.27
CA ILE A 258 -26.75 -14.09 -12.06
C ILE A 258 -26.89 -12.71 -11.38
N ASP A 259 -28.08 -12.36 -10.90
CA ASP A 259 -28.32 -11.09 -10.21
C ASP A 259 -27.61 -11.02 -8.85
N LYS A 260 -27.54 -12.12 -8.09
CA LYS A 260 -26.75 -12.20 -6.84
C LYS A 260 -25.26 -12.04 -7.12
N ALA A 261 -24.74 -12.67 -8.16
CA ALA A 261 -23.35 -12.53 -8.57
C ALA A 261 -23.03 -11.09 -9.01
N GLU A 262 -23.91 -10.43 -9.77
CA GLU A 262 -23.77 -9.03 -10.14
C GLU A 262 -23.78 -8.09 -8.93
N GLN A 263 -24.69 -8.31 -7.96
CA GLN A 263 -24.73 -7.52 -6.73
C GLN A 263 -23.46 -7.68 -5.89
N ALA A 264 -22.97 -8.92 -5.74
CA ALA A 264 -21.73 -9.21 -5.04
C ALA A 264 -20.52 -8.55 -5.75
N TYR A 265 -20.49 -8.61 -7.08
CA TYR A 265 -19.48 -7.93 -7.89
C TYR A 265 -19.52 -6.41 -7.72
N LEU A 266 -20.69 -5.78 -7.78
CA LEU A 266 -20.85 -4.34 -7.58
C LEU A 266 -20.53 -3.92 -6.14
N ALA A 267 -20.76 -4.77 -5.14
CA ALA A 267 -20.35 -4.53 -3.76
C ALA A 267 -18.81 -4.62 -3.61
N TYR A 268 -18.20 -5.64 -4.22
CA TYR A 268 -16.75 -5.80 -4.28
C TYR A 268 -16.08 -4.62 -5.00
N GLN A 269 -16.53 -4.25 -6.20
CA GLN A 269 -16.00 -3.11 -6.96
C GLN A 269 -16.08 -1.79 -6.19
N ARG A 270 -17.21 -1.50 -5.50
CA ARG A 270 -17.33 -0.29 -4.68
C ARG A 270 -16.39 -0.29 -3.47
N GLY A 271 -16.09 -1.47 -2.92
CA GLY A 271 -15.17 -1.63 -1.79
C GLY A 271 -13.70 -1.65 -2.20
N ARG A 272 -13.39 -2.03 -3.45
CA ARG A 272 -12.04 -2.16 -3.98
C ARG A 272 -11.43 -0.78 -4.23
N LYS A 273 -10.67 -0.30 -3.25
CA LYS A 273 -9.95 0.97 -3.30
C LYS A 273 -8.43 0.82 -3.42
N SER A 274 -7.94 -0.39 -3.61
CA SER A 274 -6.51 -0.67 -3.76
C SER A 274 -6.26 -1.78 -4.79
N LEU A 275 -5.01 -1.84 -5.24
CA LEU A 275 -4.46 -3.02 -5.91
C LEU A 275 -4.20 -4.13 -4.89
N ASP A 276 -4.18 -5.38 -5.36
CA ASP A 276 -4.02 -6.55 -4.49
C ASP A 276 -2.55 -6.78 -4.12
N ASP A 277 -1.63 -6.50 -5.05
CA ASP A 277 -0.19 -6.71 -4.87
C ASP A 277 0.64 -5.50 -5.38
N PRO A 278 1.71 -5.08 -4.67
CA PRO A 278 2.62 -4.03 -5.15
C PRO A 278 3.27 -4.33 -6.50
N SER A 279 3.49 -5.60 -6.84
CA SER A 279 4.00 -6.04 -8.13
C SER A 279 3.03 -5.73 -9.27
N ASP A 280 1.71 -5.70 -9.03
CA ASP A 280 0.74 -5.25 -10.03
C ASP A 280 0.92 -3.77 -10.35
N LEU A 281 1.17 -2.95 -9.32
CA LEU A 281 1.47 -1.53 -9.49
C LEU A 281 2.77 -1.34 -10.29
N ILE A 282 3.82 -2.07 -9.93
CA ILE A 282 5.11 -2.03 -10.64
C ILE A 282 4.91 -2.43 -12.11
N ARG A 283 4.14 -3.48 -12.38
CA ARG A 283 3.81 -3.95 -13.73
C ARG A 283 3.02 -2.90 -14.53
N GLN A 284 2.00 -2.30 -13.93
CA GLN A 284 1.22 -1.22 -14.55
C GLN A 284 2.08 0.01 -14.87
N ILE A 285 3.10 0.30 -14.06
CA ILE A 285 4.04 1.39 -14.34
C ILE A 285 5.04 0.99 -15.46
N ARG A 286 5.53 -0.27 -15.44
CA ARG A 286 6.58 -0.78 -16.36
C ARG A 286 6.10 -1.00 -17.80
N ASN A 287 4.85 -1.44 -18.01
CA ASN A 287 4.35 -1.81 -19.34
C ASN A 287 3.39 -0.77 -19.98
N ALA A 288 3.20 0.41 -19.38
CA ALA A 288 2.21 1.41 -19.83
C ALA A 288 2.75 2.56 -20.70
N GLY A 289 2.19 2.70 -21.90
CA GLY A 289 2.45 3.79 -22.83
C GLY A 289 3.42 3.45 -23.94
N ILE A 290 3.59 2.18 -24.29
CA ILE A 290 4.45 1.76 -25.39
C ILE A 290 3.71 2.08 -26.69
N LEU A 291 4.17 3.13 -27.36
CA LEU A 291 3.72 3.46 -28.70
C LEU A 291 4.31 2.43 -29.67
N SER A 292 3.47 1.87 -30.54
CA SER A 292 3.93 1.09 -31.68
C SER A 292 3.13 1.45 -32.93
N PHE A 293 3.71 1.21 -34.10
CA PHE A 293 3.08 1.48 -35.37
C PHE A 293 3.03 0.21 -36.20
N ARG A 294 1.89 -0.07 -36.84
CA ARG A 294 1.72 -1.26 -37.67
C ARG A 294 0.92 -0.93 -38.92
N ILE A 295 1.28 -1.50 -40.05
CA ILE A 295 0.50 -1.37 -41.29
C ILE A 295 -0.70 -2.32 -41.21
N THR A 296 -1.90 -1.81 -41.44
CA THR A 296 -3.12 -2.63 -41.38
C THR A 296 -3.29 -3.47 -42.64
N VAL A 297 -4.04 -4.57 -42.53
CA VAL A 297 -4.50 -5.34 -43.69
C VAL A 297 -5.71 -4.63 -44.31
N ASP A 298 -5.67 -4.37 -45.61
CA ASP A 298 -6.79 -3.73 -46.32
C ASP A 298 -7.90 -4.75 -46.58
N ALA A 299 -9.16 -4.32 -46.59
CA ALA A 299 -10.27 -5.23 -46.85
C ALA A 299 -10.38 -5.65 -48.34
N ARG A 300 -9.86 -4.82 -49.26
CA ARG A 300 -9.87 -5.06 -50.72
C ARG A 300 -8.65 -4.41 -51.39
N GLY A 301 -8.12 -5.01 -52.46
CA GLY A 301 -7.02 -4.44 -53.28
C GLY A 301 -5.65 -5.06 -53.00
N GLU A 302 -4.57 -4.40 -53.43
CA GLU A 302 -3.17 -4.89 -53.33
C GLU A 302 -2.65 -5.08 -51.89
N GLY A 303 -3.35 -4.55 -50.89
CA GLY A 303 -3.03 -4.69 -49.46
C GLY A 303 -3.88 -5.73 -48.72
N ALA A 304 -4.72 -6.48 -49.43
CA ALA A 304 -5.59 -7.51 -48.84
C ALA A 304 -4.83 -8.82 -48.59
N HIS A 305 -5.12 -9.46 -47.45
CA HIS A 305 -4.58 -10.78 -47.14
C HIS A 305 -5.43 -11.86 -47.85
N PRO A 306 -4.83 -12.85 -48.54
CA PRO A 306 -5.56 -13.87 -49.30
C PRO A 306 -6.52 -14.68 -48.42
N ASP A 307 -6.11 -14.99 -47.19
CA ASP A 307 -6.89 -15.77 -46.23
C ASP A 307 -7.64 -14.90 -45.19
N ALA A 308 -7.91 -13.62 -45.51
CA ALA A 308 -8.52 -12.69 -44.55
C ALA A 308 -9.87 -13.19 -43.98
N ASP A 309 -10.70 -13.81 -44.83
CA ASP A 309 -12.00 -14.34 -44.41
C ASP A 309 -11.86 -15.61 -43.55
N GLU A 310 -10.89 -16.47 -43.85
CA GLU A 310 -10.55 -17.63 -43.01
C GLU A 310 -10.01 -17.18 -41.64
N LEU A 311 -9.20 -16.12 -41.60
CA LEU A 311 -8.70 -15.55 -40.34
C LEU A 311 -9.81 -14.92 -39.49
N ARG A 312 -10.85 -14.35 -40.12
CA ARG A 312 -12.06 -13.88 -39.39
C ARG A 312 -12.84 -15.03 -38.79
N GLU A 313 -13.03 -16.11 -39.55
CA GLU A 313 -13.71 -17.32 -39.07
C GLU A 313 -12.94 -17.97 -37.93
N LYS A 314 -11.62 -18.13 -38.10
CA LYS A 314 -10.71 -18.56 -37.01
C LYS A 314 -10.74 -17.63 -35.81
N LEU A 315 -10.90 -16.32 -36.00
CA LEU A 315 -11.03 -15.38 -34.88
C LEU A 315 -12.31 -15.64 -34.10
N ARG A 316 -13.46 -15.80 -34.78
CA ARG A 316 -14.74 -16.15 -34.14
C ARG A 316 -14.67 -17.47 -33.38
N GLU A 317 -13.95 -18.46 -33.93
CA GLU A 317 -13.89 -19.79 -33.35
C GLU A 317 -12.78 -19.95 -32.29
N LEU A 318 -11.57 -19.43 -32.52
CA LEU A 318 -10.35 -19.73 -31.76
C LEU A 318 -9.83 -18.55 -30.94
N GLY A 319 -10.28 -17.33 -31.22
CA GLY A 319 -9.88 -16.10 -30.54
C GLY A 319 -8.58 -15.46 -31.08
N PRO A 320 -8.26 -14.23 -30.64
CA PRO A 320 -7.31 -13.31 -31.31
C PRO A 320 -5.85 -13.75 -31.28
N ARG A 321 -5.45 -14.55 -30.29
CA ARG A 321 -4.08 -15.10 -30.20
C ARG A 321 -3.89 -16.36 -31.05
N ARG A 322 -4.95 -17.13 -31.30
CA ARG A 322 -4.90 -18.38 -32.07
C ARG A 322 -5.29 -18.20 -33.53
N ALA A 323 -5.99 -17.11 -33.84
CA ALA A 323 -6.38 -16.71 -35.19
C ALA A 323 -5.33 -15.84 -35.92
N SER A 324 -4.06 -15.90 -35.52
CA SER A 324 -2.97 -15.16 -36.18
C SER A 324 -2.34 -15.97 -37.31
N ALA A 325 -1.97 -15.30 -38.39
CA ALA A 325 -1.11 -15.85 -39.42
C ALA A 325 0.37 -15.59 -39.08
N PRO A 326 1.34 -16.30 -39.70
CA PRO A 326 2.78 -16.05 -39.48
C PRO A 326 3.20 -14.61 -39.82
N ASP A 327 2.42 -13.92 -40.64
CA ASP A 327 2.65 -12.60 -41.22
C ASP A 327 1.63 -11.53 -40.79
N ALA A 328 0.52 -11.90 -40.13
CA ALA A 328 -0.51 -10.96 -39.69
C ALA A 328 -1.13 -11.35 -38.33
N ARG A 329 -1.44 -10.35 -37.51
CA ARG A 329 -1.96 -10.51 -36.15
C ARG A 329 -3.12 -9.56 -35.85
N TRP A 330 -4.03 -10.03 -34.99
CA TRP A 330 -5.17 -9.25 -34.51
C TRP A 330 -4.79 -8.34 -33.35
N PHE A 331 -5.25 -7.08 -33.41
CA PHE A 331 -5.08 -6.07 -32.38
C PHE A 331 -6.43 -5.51 -31.96
N LYS A 332 -6.64 -5.34 -30.65
CA LYS A 332 -7.91 -4.84 -30.12
C LYS A 332 -8.08 -3.37 -30.49
N ILE A 333 -9.28 -2.97 -30.88
CA ILE A 333 -9.64 -1.55 -31.02
C ILE A 333 -9.93 -1.01 -29.61
N ASN A 334 -9.20 0.04 -29.18
CA ASN A 334 -9.28 0.56 -27.82
C ASN A 334 -10.68 1.07 -27.46
N LYS A 335 -11.19 2.02 -28.26
CA LYS A 335 -12.53 2.60 -28.14
C LYS A 335 -13.23 2.52 -29.46
N ILE A 336 -14.09 1.52 -29.62
CA ILE A 336 -14.94 1.39 -30.79
C ILE A 336 -15.86 2.61 -30.97
N GLU A 337 -16.16 3.33 -29.88
CA GLU A 337 -16.92 4.57 -29.84
C GLU A 337 -16.37 5.69 -30.72
N SER A 338 -15.05 5.72 -30.97
CA SER A 338 -14.44 6.72 -31.84
C SER A 338 -14.61 6.40 -33.33
N TRP A 339 -15.11 5.20 -33.66
CA TRP A 339 -15.29 4.68 -35.02
C TRP A 339 -16.73 4.78 -35.53
N TYR A 340 -17.65 5.35 -34.72
CA TYR A 340 -19.02 5.66 -35.11
C TYR A 340 -19.50 6.98 -34.50
N ASP A 341 -20.42 7.66 -35.18
CA ASP A 341 -20.83 9.03 -34.86
C ASP A 341 -22.35 9.19 -34.61
N SER A 342 -23.14 8.15 -34.88
CA SER A 342 -24.60 8.19 -34.81
C SER A 342 -25.19 6.88 -34.33
N LEU A 343 -26.43 6.94 -33.82
CA LEU A 343 -27.19 5.76 -33.41
C LEU A 343 -27.43 4.76 -34.57
N GLN A 344 -27.48 5.24 -35.83
CA GLN A 344 -27.62 4.36 -36.99
C GLN A 344 -26.33 3.58 -37.28
N THR A 345 -25.18 4.25 -37.17
CA THR A 345 -23.87 3.62 -37.32
C THR A 345 -23.62 2.62 -36.18
N PHE A 346 -23.98 2.99 -34.94
CA PHE A 346 -23.99 2.08 -33.79
C PHE A 346 -24.83 0.82 -34.06
N ARG A 347 -26.09 0.97 -34.49
CA ARG A 347 -26.95 -0.18 -34.79
C ARG A 347 -26.42 -1.08 -35.92
N ARG A 348 -25.63 -0.57 -36.86
CA ARG A 348 -24.99 -1.39 -37.90
C ARG A 348 -23.83 -2.23 -37.35
N ILE A 349 -23.02 -1.63 -36.47
CA ILE A 349 -21.87 -2.30 -35.87
C ILE A 349 -22.34 -3.33 -34.84
N PHE A 350 -23.25 -2.94 -33.94
CA PHE A 350 -23.64 -3.73 -32.77
C PHE A 350 -24.97 -4.50 -32.92
N GLY A 351 -25.73 -4.24 -33.98
CA GLY A 351 -27.09 -4.78 -34.14
C GLY A 351 -28.13 -4.11 -33.23
N ASP A 352 -29.38 -4.56 -33.34
CA ASP A 352 -30.50 -4.20 -32.47
C ASP A 352 -31.39 -5.45 -32.27
N PRO A 353 -31.14 -6.25 -31.22
CA PRO A 353 -31.84 -7.52 -30.97
C PRO A 353 -33.35 -7.35 -30.78
N GLU A 354 -33.79 -6.26 -30.14
CA GLU A 354 -35.22 -5.97 -29.92
C GLU A 354 -35.98 -5.70 -31.23
N ARG A 355 -35.27 -5.36 -32.30
CA ARG A 355 -35.82 -5.08 -33.63
C ARG A 355 -35.41 -6.09 -34.70
N GLY A 356 -34.72 -7.15 -34.33
CA GLY A 356 -34.27 -8.20 -35.25
C GLY A 356 -33.19 -7.76 -36.24
N ILE A 357 -32.40 -6.73 -35.91
CA ILE A 357 -31.29 -6.26 -36.76
C ILE A 357 -30.00 -6.96 -36.28
N PRO A 358 -29.34 -7.79 -37.11
CA PRO A 358 -28.08 -8.46 -36.73
C PRO A 358 -26.91 -7.47 -36.68
N SER A 359 -25.86 -7.78 -35.91
CA SER A 359 -24.59 -7.06 -35.96
C SER A 359 -23.85 -7.38 -37.26
N ASP A 360 -23.32 -6.36 -37.93
CA ASP A 360 -22.57 -6.51 -39.19
C ASP A 360 -21.38 -5.54 -39.23
N ALA A 361 -20.55 -5.60 -38.19
CA ALA A 361 -19.37 -4.77 -38.06
C ALA A 361 -18.35 -5.01 -39.19
N ALA A 362 -18.16 -6.26 -39.60
CA ALA A 362 -17.22 -6.63 -40.66
C ALA A 362 -17.54 -5.92 -41.98
N SER A 363 -18.82 -5.87 -42.38
CA SER A 363 -19.23 -5.16 -43.59
C SER A 363 -19.14 -3.64 -43.44
N TYR A 364 -19.44 -3.10 -42.26
CA TYR A 364 -19.28 -1.67 -41.99
C TYR A 364 -17.82 -1.24 -42.17
N PHE A 365 -16.87 -1.93 -41.54
CA PHE A 365 -15.45 -1.60 -41.63
C PHE A 365 -14.88 -1.86 -43.03
N ALA A 366 -15.34 -2.90 -43.73
CA ALA A 366 -14.93 -3.20 -45.10
C ALA A 366 -15.46 -2.19 -46.14
N THR A 367 -16.57 -1.50 -45.85
CA THR A 367 -17.18 -0.50 -46.75
C THR A 367 -16.74 0.94 -46.47
N MET A 368 -15.86 1.14 -45.49
CA MET A 368 -15.25 2.46 -45.26
C MET A 368 -14.49 2.94 -46.51
N PRO A 369 -14.47 4.25 -46.78
CA PRO A 369 -13.79 4.82 -47.96
C PRO A 369 -12.31 4.37 -48.07
N ASP A 370 -11.83 4.31 -49.32
CA ASP A 370 -10.43 4.01 -49.69
C ASP A 370 -9.93 2.57 -49.45
N GLY A 371 -10.79 1.54 -49.37
CA GLY A 371 -10.38 0.12 -49.33
C GLY A 371 -10.66 -0.66 -48.04
N GLY A 372 -11.28 -0.03 -47.03
CA GLY A 372 -11.81 -0.68 -45.82
C GLY A 372 -10.78 -1.31 -44.87
N TYR A 373 -11.24 -1.72 -43.70
CA TYR A 373 -10.45 -2.44 -42.68
C TYR A 373 -10.91 -3.89 -42.55
N VAL A 374 -9.98 -4.80 -42.28
CA VAL A 374 -10.31 -6.15 -41.82
C VAL A 374 -10.53 -6.11 -40.32
N VAL A 375 -11.80 -5.99 -39.93
CA VAL A 375 -12.26 -5.99 -38.54
C VAL A 375 -13.28 -7.10 -38.33
N GLU A 376 -13.29 -7.68 -37.14
CA GLU A 376 -14.24 -8.71 -36.73
C GLU A 376 -14.57 -8.58 -35.23
N GLU A 377 -15.79 -8.96 -34.85
CA GLU A 377 -16.23 -8.99 -33.45
C GLU A 377 -15.84 -10.34 -32.83
N TYR A 378 -15.19 -10.30 -31.67
CA TYR A 378 -14.94 -11.47 -30.84
C TYR A 378 -15.22 -11.09 -29.38
N ASP A 379 -16.13 -11.84 -28.74
CA ASP A 379 -16.53 -11.63 -27.33
C ASP A 379 -17.02 -10.19 -27.02
N GLY A 380 -17.74 -9.56 -27.97
CA GLY A 380 -18.25 -8.20 -27.82
C GLY A 380 -17.19 -7.09 -27.97
N GLU A 381 -15.96 -7.45 -28.31
CA GLU A 381 -14.85 -6.55 -28.57
C GLU A 381 -14.46 -6.63 -30.05
N PHE A 382 -13.94 -5.52 -30.59
CA PHE A 382 -13.60 -5.44 -32.01
C PHE A 382 -12.09 -5.52 -32.21
N TRP A 383 -11.69 -6.40 -33.13
CA TRP A 383 -10.29 -6.67 -33.42
C TRP A 383 -9.99 -6.28 -34.86
N MET A 384 -8.86 -5.62 -35.07
CA MET A 384 -8.37 -5.21 -36.38
C MET A 384 -7.13 -6.02 -36.76
N LEU A 385 -7.09 -6.52 -38.00
CA LEU A 385 -5.96 -7.26 -38.53
C LEU A 385 -4.86 -6.32 -39.04
N ALA A 386 -3.63 -6.53 -38.58
CA ALA A 386 -2.45 -5.79 -39.05
C ALA A 386 -1.28 -6.74 -39.35
N TRP A 387 -0.42 -6.34 -40.29
CA TRP A 387 0.78 -7.08 -40.64
C TRP A 387 1.77 -7.13 -39.46
N ASP A 388 2.42 -8.28 -39.28
CA ASP A 388 3.41 -8.54 -38.21
C ASP A 388 4.82 -8.88 -38.76
N LEU A 389 5.05 -8.62 -40.05
CA LEU A 389 6.34 -8.81 -40.71
C LEU A 389 7.31 -7.63 -40.45
N PRO A 390 8.64 -7.90 -40.41
CA PRO A 390 9.65 -6.84 -40.43
C PRO A 390 9.45 -5.89 -41.62
N GLY A 391 9.50 -4.58 -41.38
CA GLY A 391 9.22 -3.55 -42.39
C GLY A 391 7.75 -3.13 -42.52
N TYR A 392 6.82 -3.82 -41.84
CA TYR A 392 5.41 -3.43 -41.70
C TYR A 392 5.02 -3.07 -40.26
N ARG A 393 5.96 -3.17 -39.32
CA ARG A 393 5.79 -2.77 -37.92
C ARG A 393 6.97 -1.95 -37.42
N LEU A 394 6.72 -1.15 -36.40
CA LEU A 394 7.72 -0.49 -35.57
C LEU A 394 7.35 -0.71 -34.11
N THR A 395 8.02 -1.67 -33.48
CA THR A 395 7.89 -1.94 -32.05
C THR A 395 9.16 -1.49 -31.31
N ARG A 396 9.11 -1.44 -29.97
CA ARG A 396 10.27 -1.07 -29.15
C ARG A 396 11.38 -2.13 -29.17
N THR A 397 11.03 -3.39 -29.41
CA THR A 397 11.91 -4.56 -29.30
C THR A 397 12.44 -5.09 -30.64
N ASP A 398 12.15 -4.44 -31.77
CA ASP A 398 12.60 -4.95 -33.08
C ASP A 398 14.14 -4.85 -33.27
N ASP A 399 14.72 -5.96 -33.75
CA ASP A 399 15.98 -6.11 -34.49
C ASP A 399 17.25 -5.39 -33.97
N GLY A 400 17.43 -5.27 -32.66
CA GLY A 400 18.69 -4.75 -32.08
C GLY A 400 19.01 -3.29 -32.47
N ALA A 401 18.02 -2.53 -32.92
CA ALA A 401 18.19 -1.19 -33.48
C ALA A 401 18.17 -0.05 -32.44
N GLY A 402 18.03 -0.38 -31.15
CA GLY A 402 18.04 0.58 -30.03
C GLY A 402 16.65 1.02 -29.57
N ASP A 403 16.54 1.40 -28.30
CA ASP A 403 15.32 1.95 -27.69
C ASP A 403 14.99 3.31 -28.32
N TRP A 404 13.79 3.45 -28.91
CA TRP A 404 13.29 4.70 -29.48
C TRP A 404 12.11 5.25 -28.67
N SER A 405 11.90 6.57 -28.73
CA SER A 405 10.87 7.27 -27.95
C SER A 405 10.25 8.48 -28.68
N VAL A 406 9.08 8.91 -28.21
CA VAL A 406 8.45 10.16 -28.65
C VAL A 406 9.06 11.34 -27.89
N ALA A 407 9.81 12.18 -28.59
CA ALA A 407 10.46 13.37 -28.02
C ALA A 407 9.45 14.42 -27.52
N SER A 408 8.33 14.61 -28.23
CA SER A 408 7.26 15.54 -27.80
C SER A 408 5.92 15.22 -28.47
N SER A 409 4.82 15.61 -27.82
CA SER A 409 3.48 15.60 -28.43
C SER A 409 2.69 16.85 -28.02
N SER A 410 1.82 17.35 -28.90
CA SER A 410 1.01 18.53 -28.63
C SER A 410 -0.33 18.49 -29.38
N PRO A 411 -1.40 19.09 -28.83
CA PRO A 411 -2.63 19.32 -29.59
C PRO A 411 -2.33 20.18 -30.82
N THR A 412 -2.93 19.83 -31.95
CA THR A 412 -2.88 20.61 -33.19
C THR A 412 -4.23 20.55 -33.89
N THR A 413 -4.33 21.10 -35.09
CA THR A 413 -5.45 20.90 -35.99
C THR A 413 -4.97 20.27 -37.30
N ASP A 414 -5.81 19.43 -37.90
CA ASP A 414 -5.58 18.90 -39.24
C ASP A 414 -5.74 20.00 -40.32
N ASN A 415 -5.50 19.63 -41.58
CA ASN A 415 -5.66 20.54 -42.73
C ASN A 415 -7.10 21.02 -42.97
N ARG A 416 -8.09 20.45 -42.27
CA ARG A 416 -9.51 20.80 -42.32
C ARG A 416 -9.97 21.56 -41.07
N GLY A 417 -9.05 21.94 -40.18
CA GLY A 417 -9.34 22.64 -38.93
C GLY A 417 -9.96 21.76 -37.84
N ARG A 418 -9.96 20.43 -38.01
CA ARG A 418 -10.42 19.48 -36.99
C ARG A 418 -9.33 19.26 -35.95
N PRO A 419 -9.68 19.03 -34.68
CA PRO A 419 -8.70 18.73 -33.64
C PRO A 419 -7.86 17.48 -33.98
N ALA A 420 -6.54 17.55 -33.81
CA ALA A 420 -5.58 16.49 -34.14
C ALA A 420 -4.39 16.51 -33.16
N ILE A 421 -3.49 15.54 -33.26
CA ILE A 421 -2.33 15.41 -32.34
C ILE A 421 -1.04 15.41 -33.13
N ALA A 422 -0.16 16.39 -32.89
CA ALA A 422 1.19 16.40 -33.44
C ALA A 422 2.14 15.63 -32.52
N PHE A 423 3.03 14.83 -33.09
CA PHE A 423 4.11 14.17 -32.35
C PHE A 423 5.45 14.34 -33.06
N ARG A 424 6.55 14.27 -32.30
CA ARG A 424 7.93 14.30 -32.78
C ARG A 424 8.71 13.13 -32.20
N MET A 425 9.45 12.42 -33.02
CA MET A 425 10.31 11.31 -32.62
C MET A 425 11.69 11.80 -32.17
N ASP A 426 12.38 10.99 -31.36
CA ASP A 426 13.83 11.14 -31.17
C ASP A 426 14.62 10.76 -32.44
N SER A 427 15.95 10.90 -32.41
CA SER A 427 16.79 10.68 -33.58
C SER A 427 16.75 9.24 -34.09
N VAL A 428 16.68 8.25 -33.19
CA VAL A 428 16.62 6.82 -33.52
C VAL A 428 15.24 6.47 -34.09
N GLY A 429 14.17 6.88 -33.41
CA GLY A 429 12.79 6.69 -33.84
C GLY A 429 12.47 7.37 -35.16
N ALA A 430 13.07 8.55 -35.44
CA ALA A 430 12.87 9.23 -36.71
C ALA A 430 13.43 8.45 -37.91
N GLN A 431 14.57 7.75 -37.73
CA GLN A 431 15.13 6.90 -38.78
C GLN A 431 14.28 5.65 -39.00
N LEU A 432 13.87 4.99 -37.92
CA LEU A 432 13.06 3.78 -37.98
C LEU A 432 11.66 4.06 -38.57
N LEU A 433 11.00 5.12 -38.11
CA LEU A 433 9.71 5.56 -38.65
C LEU A 433 9.83 5.96 -40.13
N GLY A 434 10.92 6.62 -40.51
CA GLY A 434 11.22 6.96 -41.90
C GLY A 434 11.33 5.71 -42.80
N ARG A 435 11.97 4.64 -42.31
CA ARG A 435 12.06 3.36 -43.04
C ARG A 435 10.70 2.67 -43.19
N LEU A 436 9.93 2.61 -42.10
CA LEU A 436 8.58 2.02 -42.09
C LEU A 436 7.66 2.75 -43.07
N THR A 437 7.58 4.08 -42.97
CA THR A 437 6.61 4.85 -43.76
C THR A 437 7.04 5.02 -45.22
N GLY A 438 8.35 5.04 -45.51
CA GLY A 438 8.87 5.19 -46.87
C GLY A 438 8.48 4.05 -47.80
N ALA A 439 8.48 2.80 -47.29
CA ALA A 439 8.10 1.61 -48.05
C ALA A 439 6.57 1.41 -48.15
N ASN A 440 5.78 2.12 -47.32
CA ASN A 440 4.36 1.88 -47.13
C ASN A 440 3.46 3.09 -47.44
N VAL A 441 3.95 4.04 -48.24
CA VAL A 441 3.16 5.19 -48.69
C VAL A 441 1.91 4.71 -49.45
N GLY A 442 0.75 5.28 -49.12
CA GLY A 442 -0.55 4.91 -49.68
C GLY A 442 -1.30 3.85 -48.88
N ARG A 443 -0.61 3.08 -48.02
CA ARG A 443 -1.21 2.10 -47.09
C ARG A 443 -1.66 2.76 -45.79
N ARG A 444 -2.45 2.04 -44.99
CA ARG A 444 -2.93 2.51 -43.69
C ARG A 444 -2.01 2.08 -42.57
N MET A 445 -1.79 2.98 -41.62
CA MET A 445 -0.91 2.73 -40.47
C MET A 445 -1.72 2.89 -39.19
N ALA A 446 -1.93 1.78 -38.48
CA ALA A 446 -2.44 1.79 -37.13
C ALA A 446 -1.40 2.40 -36.18
N VAL A 447 -1.86 3.33 -35.36
CA VAL A 447 -1.17 3.86 -34.20
C VAL A 447 -1.68 3.07 -33.00
N LEU A 448 -0.80 2.23 -32.46
CA LEU A 448 -1.12 1.39 -31.32
C LEU A 448 -0.47 1.95 -30.08
N LEU A 449 -1.19 1.87 -28.99
CA LEU A 449 -0.67 2.13 -27.67
C LEU A 449 -1.01 0.93 -26.81
N ASP A 450 0.01 0.31 -26.24
CA ASP A 450 -0.14 -0.90 -25.41
C ASP A 450 -0.88 -2.03 -26.15
N ASP A 451 -0.52 -2.24 -27.43
CA ASP A 451 -1.13 -3.21 -28.37
C ASP A 451 -2.62 -3.00 -28.69
N GLU A 452 -3.19 -1.84 -28.34
CA GLU A 452 -4.54 -1.45 -28.74
C GLU A 452 -4.53 -0.37 -29.82
N VAL A 453 -5.37 -0.54 -30.85
CA VAL A 453 -5.51 0.39 -31.98
C VAL A 453 -6.36 1.58 -31.57
N TYR A 454 -5.78 2.78 -31.64
CA TYR A 454 -6.48 4.04 -31.41
C TYR A 454 -7.00 4.64 -32.71
N THR A 455 -6.14 4.74 -33.71
CA THR A 455 -6.46 5.27 -35.04
C THR A 455 -5.68 4.53 -36.10
N ALA A 456 -6.24 4.38 -37.29
CA ALA A 456 -5.52 3.81 -38.44
C ALA A 456 -5.68 4.66 -39.71
N PRO A 457 -5.10 5.88 -39.75
CA PRO A 457 -5.17 6.75 -40.91
C PRO A 457 -4.34 6.23 -42.10
N ARG A 458 -4.62 6.78 -43.29
CA ARG A 458 -3.86 6.50 -44.51
C ARG A 458 -2.57 7.32 -44.54
N LEU A 459 -1.44 6.68 -44.88
CA LEU A 459 -0.16 7.34 -45.08
C LEU A 459 -0.14 8.05 -46.44
N ASN A 460 -0.26 9.37 -46.44
CA ASN A 460 -0.22 10.17 -47.68
C ASN A 460 1.20 10.43 -48.19
N SER A 461 2.19 10.45 -47.30
CA SER A 461 3.60 10.69 -47.61
C SER A 461 4.51 10.02 -46.56
N GLN A 462 5.80 9.90 -46.87
CA GLN A 462 6.80 9.41 -45.92
C GLN A 462 6.95 10.40 -44.75
N ILE A 463 6.93 9.89 -43.52
CA ILE A 463 7.10 10.67 -42.29
C ILE A 463 8.26 10.10 -41.46
N SER A 464 9.09 10.97 -40.90
CA SER A 464 10.27 10.58 -40.12
C SER A 464 10.32 11.30 -38.77
N VAL A 465 10.69 12.58 -38.77
CA VAL A 465 10.93 13.35 -37.53
C VAL A 465 9.64 13.71 -36.80
N SER A 466 8.56 13.99 -37.53
CA SER A 466 7.28 14.43 -36.96
C SER A 466 6.10 13.89 -37.76
N GLY A 467 4.97 13.67 -37.08
CA GLY A 467 3.71 13.25 -37.69
C GLY A 467 2.51 13.88 -37.01
N ILE A 468 1.35 13.77 -37.67
CA ILE A 468 0.05 14.19 -37.14
C ILE A 468 -0.86 12.96 -37.10
N ILE A 469 -1.44 12.68 -35.93
CA ILE A 469 -2.48 11.67 -35.73
C ILE A 469 -3.82 12.37 -35.98
N GLU A 470 -4.48 11.98 -37.07
CA GLU A 470 -5.78 12.50 -37.50
C GLU A 470 -6.91 11.60 -36.99
N GLY A 471 -8.04 12.18 -36.58
CA GLY A 471 -9.20 11.44 -36.07
C GLY A 471 -10.33 12.33 -35.57
N THR A 472 -11.50 11.75 -35.29
CA THR A 472 -12.63 12.42 -34.64
C THR A 472 -12.46 12.40 -33.12
N PHE A 473 -11.57 13.24 -32.61
CA PHE A 473 -11.29 13.29 -31.18
C PHE A 473 -12.13 14.35 -30.44
N GLN A 474 -12.55 14.03 -29.23
CA GLN A 474 -13.04 15.04 -28.29
C GLN A 474 -11.86 15.77 -27.63
N LYS A 475 -12.09 17.00 -27.14
CA LYS A 475 -11.02 17.78 -26.48
C LYS A 475 -10.38 17.04 -25.29
N ALA A 476 -11.19 16.38 -24.48
CA ALA A 476 -10.72 15.57 -23.35
C ALA A 476 -9.87 14.36 -23.79
N GLU A 477 -10.15 13.82 -24.98
CA GLU A 477 -9.44 12.67 -25.55
C GLU A 477 -8.08 13.08 -26.14
N ILE A 478 -8.00 14.26 -26.77
CA ILE A 478 -6.72 14.85 -27.19
C ILE A 478 -5.82 15.10 -25.99
N ASP A 479 -6.38 15.71 -24.94
CA ASP A 479 -5.65 15.98 -23.70
C ASP A 479 -5.21 14.68 -23.00
N TYR A 480 -5.92 13.57 -23.23
CA TYR A 480 -5.53 12.24 -22.76
C TYR A 480 -4.43 11.63 -23.63
N ILE A 481 -4.61 11.54 -24.96
CA ILE A 481 -3.63 10.91 -25.86
C ILE A 481 -2.31 11.69 -25.88
N VAL A 482 -2.34 13.03 -25.94
CA VAL A 482 -1.12 13.86 -25.81
C VAL A 482 -0.40 13.56 -24.51
N ARG A 483 -1.14 13.52 -23.41
CA ARG A 483 -0.59 13.20 -22.09
C ARG A 483 -0.01 11.79 -22.04
N VAL A 484 -0.66 10.83 -22.68
CA VAL A 484 -0.26 9.42 -22.73
C VAL A 484 0.93 9.17 -23.65
N LEU A 485 1.03 9.84 -24.80
CA LEU A 485 2.19 9.80 -25.68
C LEU A 485 3.39 10.49 -25.06
N SER A 486 3.17 11.65 -24.43
CA SER A 486 4.17 12.30 -23.56
C SER A 486 4.50 11.51 -22.30
N ALA A 487 3.78 10.42 -22.04
CA ALA A 487 4.02 9.51 -20.93
C ALA A 487 4.63 8.16 -21.33
N GLY A 488 4.53 7.77 -22.60
CA GLY A 488 5.42 6.75 -23.15
C GLY A 488 6.89 7.17 -23.03
N SER A 489 7.18 8.46 -23.22
CA SER A 489 8.50 9.03 -22.89
C SER A 489 8.76 9.18 -21.40
N LEU A 490 7.75 9.12 -20.53
CA LEU A 490 7.94 9.08 -19.08
C LEU A 490 8.49 7.74 -18.60
N GLN A 491 8.22 6.62 -19.27
CA GLN A 491 8.88 5.35 -18.96
C GLN A 491 10.38 5.36 -19.26
N ALA A 492 10.81 6.18 -20.23
CA ALA A 492 12.23 6.43 -20.48
C ALA A 492 12.83 7.41 -19.45
N ARG A 493 12.00 8.22 -18.79
CA ARG A 493 12.40 9.16 -17.74
C ARG A 493 12.14 8.66 -16.31
N LEU A 494 11.53 7.51 -16.11
CA LEU A 494 11.25 6.93 -14.79
C LEU A 494 12.10 5.67 -14.67
N SER A 495 12.73 5.43 -13.53
CA SER A 495 13.50 4.20 -13.33
C SER A 495 12.62 2.95 -13.54
N SER A 496 13.15 1.94 -14.24
CA SER A 496 12.44 0.68 -14.54
C SER A 496 12.09 -0.12 -13.28
N GLU A 497 12.83 0.11 -12.20
CA GLU A 497 12.62 -0.44 -10.87
C GLU A 497 12.56 0.68 -9.82
N PRO A 498 11.76 0.49 -8.77
CA PRO A 498 11.76 1.43 -7.66
C PRO A 498 13.10 1.40 -6.94
N ILE A 499 13.66 2.58 -6.68
CA ILE A 499 14.89 2.77 -5.90
C ILE A 499 14.69 2.54 -4.40
N SER A 500 13.44 2.58 -3.93
CA SER A 500 13.03 2.12 -2.61
C SER A 500 11.63 1.52 -2.65
N GLN A 501 11.45 0.42 -1.94
CA GLN A 501 10.17 -0.25 -1.75
C GLN A 501 9.98 -0.48 -0.26
N SER A 502 8.87 -0.05 0.31
CA SER A 502 8.50 -0.32 1.70
C SER A 502 7.07 -0.84 1.70
N THR A 503 6.91 -2.10 2.08
CA THR A 503 5.59 -2.75 2.17
C THR A 503 5.31 -3.16 3.60
N VAL A 504 4.17 -2.73 4.13
CA VAL A 504 3.70 -3.01 5.49
C VAL A 504 2.36 -3.71 5.40
N GLY A 505 2.24 -4.91 6.00
CA GLY A 505 0.98 -5.64 6.03
C GLY A 505 -0.15 -4.91 6.77
N PRO A 506 -1.42 -4.98 6.31
CA PRO A 506 -2.57 -4.35 6.98
C PRO A 506 -2.76 -4.75 8.45
N GLN A 507 -2.45 -6.01 8.78
CA GLN A 507 -2.57 -6.53 10.15
C GLN A 507 -1.61 -5.82 11.11
N LEU A 508 -0.34 -5.65 10.70
CA LEU A 508 0.68 -4.95 11.48
C LEU A 508 0.29 -3.49 11.71
N GLY A 509 -0.20 -2.82 10.66
CA GLY A 509 -0.68 -1.44 10.76
C GLY A 509 -1.83 -1.28 11.75
N LYS A 510 -2.87 -2.11 11.61
CA LYS A 510 -4.07 -2.08 12.48
C LYS A 510 -3.75 -2.37 13.94
N GLU A 511 -2.79 -3.26 14.18
CA GLU A 511 -2.31 -3.56 15.53
C GLU A 511 -1.59 -2.35 16.15
N ASN A 512 -0.67 -1.73 15.42
CA ASN A 512 0.05 -0.52 15.84
C ASN A 512 -0.92 0.62 16.14
N LEU A 513 -1.91 0.84 15.27
CA LEU A 513 -2.98 1.82 15.48
C LEU A 513 -3.74 1.55 16.80
N ARG A 514 -4.13 0.30 17.04
CA ARG A 514 -4.88 -0.08 18.24
C ARG A 514 -4.05 0.05 19.52
N LYS A 515 -2.75 -0.25 19.47
CA LYS A 515 -1.82 -0.09 20.61
C LYS A 515 -1.57 1.39 20.90
N GLY A 516 -1.24 2.16 19.87
CA GLY A 516 -1.08 3.61 19.97
C GLY A 516 -2.32 4.31 20.53
N PHE A 517 -3.52 4.00 20.02
CA PHE A 517 -4.77 4.58 20.52
C PHE A 517 -5.05 4.21 21.99
N ARG A 518 -4.84 2.94 22.38
CA ARG A 518 -4.97 2.50 23.78
C ARG A 518 -3.98 3.21 24.70
N ALA A 519 -2.72 3.33 24.29
CA ALA A 519 -1.70 4.06 25.04
C ALA A 519 -2.09 5.53 25.23
N GLY A 520 -2.60 6.19 24.17
CA GLY A 520 -3.06 7.57 24.22
C GLY A 520 -4.26 7.79 25.15
N MET A 521 -5.25 6.88 25.11
CA MET A 521 -6.40 6.93 26.01
C MET A 521 -5.98 6.73 27.48
N MET A 522 -5.08 5.78 27.75
CA MET A 522 -4.54 5.57 29.10
C MET A 522 -3.75 6.79 29.58
N ALA A 523 -2.88 7.37 28.76
CA ALA A 523 -2.16 8.60 29.09
C ALA A 523 -3.13 9.73 29.43
N LEU A 524 -4.17 9.95 28.61
CA LEU A 524 -5.20 10.97 28.83
C LEU A 524 -5.92 10.79 30.18
N VAL A 525 -6.34 9.56 30.50
CA VAL A 525 -7.03 9.24 31.76
C VAL A 525 -6.11 9.48 32.96
N VAL A 526 -4.89 8.96 32.93
CA VAL A 526 -3.99 9.05 34.08
C VAL A 526 -3.53 10.50 34.30
N ILE A 527 -3.21 11.25 33.24
CA ILE A 527 -2.91 12.69 33.34
C ILE A 527 -4.10 13.44 33.95
N SER A 528 -5.33 13.10 33.54
CA SER A 528 -6.54 13.71 34.10
C SER A 528 -6.66 13.42 35.59
N ILE A 529 -6.39 12.19 36.03
CA ILE A 529 -6.38 11.81 37.46
C ILE A 529 -5.32 12.62 38.21
N VAL A 530 -4.09 12.69 37.71
CA VAL A 530 -3.01 13.49 38.32
C VAL A 530 -3.44 14.95 38.50
N MET A 531 -4.07 15.54 37.47
CA MET A 531 -4.55 16.91 37.53
C MET A 531 -5.69 17.11 38.54
N LEU A 532 -6.64 16.19 38.61
CA LEU A 532 -7.72 16.24 39.59
C LEU A 532 -7.20 16.08 41.03
N VAL A 533 -6.25 15.18 41.25
CA VAL A 533 -5.68 14.92 42.58
C VAL A 533 -4.79 16.09 43.05
N TYR A 534 -3.92 16.61 42.18
CA TYR A 534 -2.98 17.66 42.59
C TYR A 534 -3.64 19.05 42.67
N TYR A 535 -4.51 19.40 41.71
CA TYR A 535 -5.08 20.74 41.60
C TYR A 535 -6.56 20.83 42.02
N PHE A 536 -7.19 19.73 42.44
CA PHE A 536 -8.60 19.67 42.86
C PHE A 536 -9.54 20.36 41.84
N ARG A 537 -10.18 21.46 42.24
CA ARG A 537 -11.11 22.21 41.40
C ARG A 537 -10.45 22.88 40.19
N PHE A 538 -9.21 23.33 40.33
CA PHE A 538 -8.42 23.82 39.20
C PHE A 538 -8.12 22.66 38.23
N GLY A 539 -7.93 21.45 38.76
CA GLY A 539 -7.79 20.22 37.99
C GLY A 539 -8.97 19.95 37.06
N MET A 540 -10.22 20.14 37.52
CA MET A 540 -11.40 19.96 36.67
C MET A 540 -11.41 20.91 35.45
N VAL A 541 -10.92 22.15 35.64
CA VAL A 541 -10.80 23.12 34.55
C VAL A 541 -9.74 22.67 33.55
N ALA A 542 -8.59 22.19 34.03
CA ALA A 542 -7.54 21.64 33.18
C ALA A 542 -8.00 20.40 32.39
N VAL A 543 -8.73 19.48 33.02
CA VAL A 543 -9.27 18.29 32.35
C VAL A 543 -10.29 18.68 31.28
N SER A 544 -11.18 19.62 31.58
CA SER A 544 -12.14 20.13 30.58
C SER A 544 -11.42 20.73 29.37
N ALA A 545 -10.37 21.51 29.63
CA ALA A 545 -9.52 22.12 28.61
C ALA A 545 -8.72 21.10 27.79
N LEU A 546 -8.26 20.01 28.43
CA LEU A 546 -7.58 18.89 27.79
C LEU A 546 -8.51 18.13 26.84
N LEU A 547 -9.76 17.89 27.24
CA LEU A 547 -10.78 17.27 26.38
C LEU A 547 -11.13 18.15 25.18
N CYS A 548 -11.31 19.46 25.38
CA CYS A 548 -11.51 20.41 24.28
C CYS A 548 -10.32 20.41 23.32
N ASN A 549 -9.10 20.34 23.87
CA ASN A 549 -7.87 20.29 23.09
C ASN A 549 -7.82 19.03 22.20
N ALA A 550 -8.16 17.86 22.76
CA ALA A 550 -8.21 16.62 21.99
C ALA A 550 -9.17 16.70 20.80
N ILE A 551 -10.37 17.30 20.98
CA ILE A 551 -11.35 17.50 19.90
C ILE A 551 -10.78 18.44 18.82
N ILE A 552 -10.16 19.55 19.22
CA ILE A 552 -9.58 20.52 18.28
C ILE A 552 -8.45 19.88 17.47
N ILE A 553 -7.56 19.11 18.11
CA ILE A 553 -6.43 18.48 17.41
C ILE A 553 -6.93 17.47 16.39
N VAL A 554 -7.78 16.52 16.80
CA VAL A 554 -8.29 15.48 15.90
C VAL A 554 -9.14 16.08 14.78
N GLY A 555 -9.99 17.06 15.08
CA GLY A 555 -10.80 17.75 14.08
C GLY A 555 -9.94 18.57 13.09
N ALA A 556 -8.88 19.24 13.55
CA ALA A 556 -7.98 19.98 12.68
C ALA A 556 -7.17 19.05 11.76
N MET A 557 -6.80 17.87 12.25
CA MET A 557 -6.17 16.84 11.41
C MET A 557 -7.11 16.34 10.32
N ALA A 558 -8.38 16.07 10.67
CA ALA A 558 -9.41 15.65 9.73
C ALA A 558 -9.64 16.71 8.63
N LEU A 559 -9.75 17.99 8.99
CA LEU A 559 -9.93 19.09 8.03
C LEU A 559 -8.77 19.24 7.05
N ASN A 560 -7.53 19.09 7.52
CA ASN A 560 -6.34 19.22 6.68
C ASN A 560 -6.05 17.96 5.83
N LYS A 561 -6.86 16.89 5.98
CA LYS A 561 -6.59 15.57 5.39
C LYS A 561 -5.15 15.09 5.65
N ALA A 562 -4.60 15.47 6.82
CA ALA A 562 -3.23 15.15 7.18
C ALA A 562 -3.11 13.64 7.42
N VAL A 563 -2.00 13.06 6.95
CA VAL A 563 -1.72 11.64 7.14
C VAL A 563 -1.29 11.42 8.60
N LEU A 564 -2.06 10.66 9.36
CA LEU A 564 -1.72 10.23 10.71
C LEU A 564 -0.77 9.04 10.62
N THR A 565 0.48 9.23 11.05
CA THR A 565 1.52 8.18 11.08
C THR A 565 1.71 7.64 12.51
N MET A 566 2.50 6.57 12.69
CA MET A 566 2.88 6.11 14.03
C MET A 566 3.55 7.22 14.87
N PRO A 567 4.56 7.93 14.35
CA PRO A 567 5.08 9.14 14.99
C PRO A 567 3.99 10.18 15.25
N GLY A 568 3.08 10.42 14.30
CA GLY A 568 1.94 11.33 14.48
C GLY A 568 1.09 11.00 15.71
N ILE A 569 0.78 9.72 15.95
CA ILE A 569 0.11 9.27 17.17
C ILE A 569 0.96 9.59 18.40
N ALA A 570 2.27 9.31 18.37
CA ALA A 570 3.16 9.66 19.47
C ALA A 570 3.17 11.17 19.77
N GLY A 571 3.17 12.02 18.72
CA GLY A 571 3.05 13.47 18.84
C GLY A 571 1.72 13.93 19.42
N LEU A 572 0.61 13.28 19.06
CA LEU A 572 -0.70 13.52 19.67
C LEU A 572 -0.70 13.19 21.17
N ILE A 573 -0.15 12.04 21.54
CA ILE A 573 -0.08 11.57 22.94
C ILE A 573 0.82 12.48 23.78
N LEU A 574 1.97 12.88 23.23
CA LEU A 574 2.87 13.82 23.89
C LEU A 574 2.21 15.18 24.09
N THR A 575 1.43 15.63 23.10
CA THR A 575 0.65 16.86 23.21
C THR A 575 -0.31 16.81 24.40
N PHE A 576 -0.90 15.66 24.76
CA PHE A 576 -1.71 15.56 25.98
C PHE A 576 -0.90 15.80 27.26
N GLY A 577 0.33 15.28 27.32
CA GLY A 577 1.27 15.57 28.40
C GLY A 577 1.63 17.05 28.50
N MET A 578 1.94 17.68 27.36
CA MET A 578 2.31 19.09 27.27
C MET A 578 1.11 20.05 27.40
N ALA A 579 -0.10 19.63 27.05
CA ALA A 579 -1.31 20.48 27.08
C ALA A 579 -1.64 21.01 28.46
N VAL A 580 -1.14 20.32 29.48
CA VAL A 580 -1.34 20.65 30.87
C VAL A 580 -0.29 21.63 31.39
N ASP A 581 0.88 21.75 30.75
CA ASP A 581 1.97 22.63 31.20
C ASP A 581 1.54 24.10 31.31
N SER A 582 0.89 24.63 30.27
CA SER A 582 0.40 26.01 30.30
C SER A 582 -0.61 26.24 31.44
N ASN A 583 -1.44 25.23 31.75
CA ASN A 583 -2.40 25.30 32.86
C ASN A 583 -1.68 25.25 34.22
N VAL A 584 -0.70 24.36 34.38
CA VAL A 584 0.16 24.25 35.57
C VAL A 584 0.88 25.57 35.85
N LEU A 585 1.44 26.20 34.82
CA LEU A 585 2.08 27.52 34.94
C LEU A 585 1.11 28.56 35.52
N ILE A 586 -0.09 28.67 34.92
CA ILE A 586 -1.12 29.60 35.40
C ILE A 586 -1.45 29.28 36.86
N TYR A 587 -1.62 28.01 37.20
CA TYR A 587 -2.04 27.59 38.54
C TYR A 587 -0.98 27.88 39.60
N GLU A 588 0.30 27.62 39.31
CA GLU A 588 1.38 28.00 40.22
C GLU A 588 1.46 29.52 40.40
N ARG A 589 1.27 30.33 39.35
CA ARG A 589 1.22 31.79 39.47
C ARG A 589 0.01 32.27 40.28
N VAL A 590 -1.15 31.64 40.10
CA VAL A 590 -2.34 31.92 40.92
C VAL A 590 -2.08 31.53 42.38
N ARG A 591 -1.41 30.41 42.63
CA ARG A 591 -1.02 29.95 43.97
C ARG A 591 -0.07 30.93 44.65
N GLU A 592 0.93 31.45 43.94
CA GLU A 592 1.85 32.48 44.47
C GLU A 592 1.07 33.72 44.95
N GLU A 593 0.11 34.21 44.16
CA GLU A 593 -0.69 35.39 44.52
C GLU A 593 -1.68 35.09 45.66
N LEU A 594 -2.24 33.88 45.72
CA LEU A 594 -3.08 33.43 46.84
C LEU A 594 -2.28 33.36 48.16
N ASN A 595 -1.05 32.83 48.11
CA ASN A 595 -0.15 32.78 49.26
C ASN A 595 0.30 34.18 49.72
N ARG A 596 0.30 35.16 48.80
CA ARG A 596 0.51 36.60 49.11
C ARG A 596 -0.74 37.29 49.67
N GLY A 597 -1.86 36.57 49.84
CA GLY A 597 -3.09 37.09 50.43
C GLY A 597 -4.09 37.69 49.44
N ALA A 598 -3.87 37.58 48.13
CA ALA A 598 -4.82 38.05 47.12
C ALA A 598 -6.13 37.25 47.16
N LYS A 599 -7.26 37.91 46.87
CA LYS A 599 -8.55 37.21 46.72
C LYS A 599 -8.55 36.37 45.44
N LEU A 600 -9.26 35.24 45.42
CA LEU A 600 -9.25 34.29 44.30
C LEU A 600 -9.46 34.93 42.92
N LYS A 601 -10.42 35.85 42.77
CA LYS A 601 -10.69 36.54 41.49
C LYS A 601 -9.52 37.41 41.03
N GLU A 602 -8.85 38.07 41.96
CA GLU A 602 -7.67 38.91 41.69
C GLU A 602 -6.44 38.05 41.41
N ALA A 603 -6.22 37.00 42.21
CA ALA A 603 -5.15 36.03 42.02
C ALA A 603 -5.21 35.36 40.65
N VAL A 604 -6.40 34.94 40.19
CA VAL A 604 -6.62 34.39 38.84
C VAL A 604 -6.25 35.41 37.77
N ARG A 605 -6.72 36.66 37.87
CA ARG A 605 -6.42 37.71 36.89
C ARG A 605 -4.92 38.00 36.80
N LEU A 606 -4.24 38.15 37.94
CA LEU A 606 -2.81 38.40 38.02
C LEU A 606 -2.01 37.19 37.51
N GLY A 607 -2.42 35.98 37.89
CA GLY A 607 -1.81 34.73 37.44
C GLY A 607 -1.78 34.62 35.92
N TYR A 608 -2.93 34.83 35.24
CA TYR A 608 -2.99 34.85 33.77
C TYR A 608 -2.11 35.93 33.15
N ASN A 609 -2.10 37.15 33.70
CA ASN A 609 -1.31 38.25 33.15
C ASN A 609 0.21 38.00 33.25
N LYS A 610 0.68 37.43 34.37
CA LYS A 610 2.10 37.10 34.57
C LYS A 610 2.51 35.86 33.77
N ALA A 611 1.62 34.87 33.69
CA ALA A 611 1.85 33.62 32.98
C ALA A 611 1.97 33.78 31.46
N LEU A 612 1.21 34.71 30.87
CA LEU A 612 1.00 34.78 29.42
C LEU A 612 2.31 34.84 28.62
N SER A 613 3.28 35.64 29.06
CA SER A 613 4.53 35.77 28.33
C SER A 613 5.34 34.48 28.35
N SER A 614 5.45 33.82 29.50
CA SER A 614 6.18 32.55 29.63
C SER A 614 5.48 31.40 28.88
N ILE A 615 4.13 31.40 28.80
CA ILE A 615 3.37 30.42 27.99
C ILE A 615 3.66 30.58 26.50
N VAL A 616 3.65 31.81 26.00
CA VAL A 616 3.93 32.08 24.59
C VAL A 616 5.37 31.70 24.29
N ASP A 617 6.31 32.11 25.15
CA ASP A 617 7.74 31.86 24.92
C ASP A 617 8.07 30.37 24.86
N GLY A 618 7.47 29.56 25.75
CA GLY A 618 7.66 28.12 25.79
C GLY A 618 7.09 27.36 24.59
N ASN A 619 6.01 27.87 23.99
CA ASN A 619 5.37 27.25 22.82
C ASN A 619 5.98 27.71 21.48
N VAL A 620 6.56 28.91 21.42
CA VAL A 620 7.16 29.45 20.18
C VAL A 620 8.35 28.60 19.72
N THR A 621 9.19 28.09 20.62
CA THR A 621 10.30 27.20 20.25
C THR A 621 9.81 25.89 19.63
N ASN A 622 8.78 25.28 20.20
CA ASN A 622 8.14 24.09 19.63
C ASN A 622 7.54 24.39 18.24
N LEU A 623 6.94 25.57 18.07
CA LEU A 623 6.39 25.99 16.78
C LEU A 623 7.48 26.22 15.73
N ILE A 624 8.64 26.77 16.11
CA ILE A 624 9.81 26.91 15.21
C ILE A 624 10.22 25.53 14.67
N VAL A 625 10.35 24.52 15.55
CA VAL A 625 10.69 23.15 15.13
C VAL A 625 9.63 22.58 14.18
N CYS A 626 8.35 22.74 14.50
CA CYS A 626 7.25 22.25 13.65
C CYS A 626 7.25 22.92 12.27
N ILE A 627 7.48 24.24 12.22
CA ILE A 627 7.54 24.99 10.96
C ILE A 627 8.72 24.51 10.12
N VAL A 628 9.92 24.39 10.70
CA VAL A 628 11.12 23.92 10.00
C VAL A 628 10.90 22.54 9.41
N LEU A 629 10.29 21.62 10.16
CA LEU A 629 10.00 20.27 9.68
C LEU A 629 8.95 20.22 8.57
N VAL A 630 8.05 21.20 8.49
CA VAL A 630 7.02 21.24 7.43
C VAL A 630 7.54 21.89 6.13
N LEU A 631 8.67 22.59 6.18
CA LEU A 631 9.25 23.26 5.00
C LEU A 631 9.56 22.26 3.87
N PRO A 632 9.23 22.58 2.60
CA PRO A 632 9.52 21.73 1.46
C PRO A 632 11.02 21.38 1.36
N GLY A 633 11.33 20.10 1.22
CA GLY A 633 12.70 19.61 1.04
C GLY A 633 13.51 19.39 2.31
N VAL A 634 12.99 19.77 3.49
CA VAL A 634 13.73 19.67 4.77
C VAL A 634 13.53 18.32 5.47
N SER A 635 12.34 17.74 5.43
CA SER A 635 12.03 16.47 6.14
C SER A 635 11.37 15.44 5.21
N THR A 636 11.29 14.19 5.67
CA THR A 636 10.55 13.11 5.00
C THR A 636 9.05 13.19 5.32
N GLN A 637 8.22 12.51 4.54
CA GLN A 637 6.76 12.52 4.71
C GLN A 637 6.32 12.04 6.11
N GLU A 638 6.99 11.01 6.64
CA GLU A 638 6.75 10.44 7.96
C GLU A 638 6.98 11.48 9.09
N VAL A 639 8.11 12.19 9.03
CA VAL A 639 8.48 13.25 9.99
C VAL A 639 7.59 14.49 9.82
N LYS A 640 7.20 14.82 8.59
CA LYS A 640 6.28 15.92 8.31
C LYS A 640 4.89 15.69 8.94
N GLY A 641 4.34 14.48 8.85
CA GLY A 641 3.07 14.13 9.49
C GLY A 641 3.11 14.30 11.01
N PHE A 642 4.24 13.91 11.63
CA PHE A 642 4.51 14.17 13.04
C PHE A 642 4.52 15.67 13.37
N ALA A 643 5.29 16.47 12.61
CA ALA A 643 5.44 17.90 12.84
C ALA A 643 4.10 18.67 12.71
N ILE A 644 3.25 18.28 11.76
CA ILE A 644 1.91 18.85 11.61
C ILE A 644 1.06 18.53 12.85
N THR A 645 1.09 17.28 13.32
CA THR A 645 0.30 16.85 14.48
C THR A 645 0.75 17.58 15.76
N LEU A 646 2.07 17.64 16.00
CA LEU A 646 2.65 18.38 17.12
C LEU A 646 2.36 19.88 17.02
N GLY A 647 2.49 20.49 15.83
CA GLY A 647 2.28 21.92 15.61
C GLY A 647 0.83 22.34 15.83
N ILE A 648 -0.14 21.57 15.30
CA ILE A 648 -1.57 21.73 15.61
C ILE A 648 -1.79 21.59 17.12
N GLY A 649 -1.15 20.59 17.73
CA GLY A 649 -1.14 20.39 19.17
C GLY A 649 -0.75 21.63 19.96
N VAL A 650 0.43 22.18 19.69
CA VAL A 650 0.97 23.39 20.33
C VAL A 650 0.07 24.61 20.15
N LEU A 651 -0.54 24.79 18.97
CA LEU A 651 -1.48 25.89 18.74
C LEU A 651 -2.79 25.69 19.51
N ALA A 652 -3.29 24.47 19.56
CA ALA A 652 -4.51 24.12 20.27
C ALA A 652 -4.33 24.23 21.79
N THR A 653 -3.16 23.87 22.34
CA THR A 653 -2.82 24.08 23.76
C THR A 653 -2.73 25.56 24.11
N LEU A 654 -2.11 26.37 23.25
CA LEU A 654 -2.05 27.82 23.42
C LEU A 654 -3.46 28.44 23.43
N PHE A 655 -4.33 28.04 22.48
CA PHE A 655 -5.72 28.48 22.44
C PHE A 655 -6.51 28.04 23.69
N SER A 656 -6.32 26.79 24.12
CA SER A 656 -6.98 26.22 25.29
C SER A 656 -6.58 26.95 26.59
N ALA A 657 -5.29 27.23 26.75
CA ALA A 657 -4.77 27.98 27.89
C ALA A 657 -5.21 29.45 27.89
N LEU A 658 -5.22 30.14 26.74
CA LEU A 658 -5.50 31.58 26.68
C LEU A 658 -7.00 31.91 26.63
N VAL A 659 -7.81 31.02 26.04
CA VAL A 659 -9.24 31.28 25.75
C VAL A 659 -10.15 30.36 26.56
N ILE A 660 -9.96 29.04 26.47
CA ILE A 660 -10.90 28.07 27.05
C ILE A 660 -10.85 28.12 28.58
N THR A 661 -9.68 27.87 29.19
CA THR A 661 -9.55 27.86 30.65
C THR A 661 -9.92 29.21 31.26
N ARG A 662 -9.49 30.31 30.64
CA ARG A 662 -9.81 31.67 31.08
C ARG A 662 -11.31 31.93 31.11
N THR A 663 -12.03 31.45 30.10
CA THR A 663 -13.49 31.55 30.02
C THR A 663 -14.15 30.70 31.10
N ILE A 664 -13.71 29.44 31.28
CA ILE A 664 -14.22 28.54 32.32
C ILE A 664 -14.01 29.15 33.72
N PHE A 665 -12.83 29.68 34.04
CA PHE A 665 -12.61 30.36 35.32
C PHE A 665 -13.52 31.58 35.49
N SER A 666 -13.72 32.37 34.44
CA SER A 666 -14.63 33.52 34.53
C SER A 666 -16.07 33.09 34.85
N LEU A 667 -16.54 31.98 34.27
CA LEU A 667 -17.86 31.41 34.53
C LEU A 667 -17.95 30.83 35.95
N CYS A 668 -16.93 30.08 36.40
CA CYS A 668 -16.90 29.53 37.76
C CYS A 668 -16.86 30.61 38.84
N LEU A 669 -16.20 31.74 38.59
CA LEU A 669 -16.10 32.86 39.53
C LEU A 669 -17.38 33.73 39.53
N ASP A 670 -17.92 34.04 38.36
CA ASP A 670 -19.06 34.96 38.22
C ASP A 670 -20.42 34.26 38.38
N VAL A 671 -20.57 33.02 37.90
CA VAL A 671 -21.83 32.23 37.96
C VAL A 671 -21.76 31.15 39.04
N GLY A 672 -20.64 30.42 39.09
CA GLY A 672 -20.43 29.35 40.07
C GLY A 672 -20.10 29.84 41.49
N HIS A 673 -19.97 31.15 41.70
CA HIS A 673 -19.67 31.79 42.99
C HIS A 673 -18.44 31.21 43.73
N TRP A 674 -17.41 30.76 43.01
CA TRP A 674 -16.19 30.25 43.63
C TRP A 674 -15.46 31.38 44.40
N ARG A 675 -15.46 31.29 45.74
CA ARG A 675 -14.77 32.27 46.62
C ARG A 675 -13.46 31.76 47.20
N LYS A 676 -13.30 30.44 47.33
CA LYS A 676 -12.09 29.78 47.82
C LYS A 676 -11.81 28.52 47.00
N ALA A 677 -10.57 28.35 46.57
CA ALA A 677 -10.11 27.16 45.89
C ALA A 677 -8.72 26.81 46.43
N LYS A 678 -8.57 25.57 46.91
CA LYS A 678 -7.31 25.04 47.46
C LYS A 678 -6.65 24.14 46.42
N MET A 679 -5.34 23.97 46.54
CA MET A 679 -4.51 23.01 45.78
C MET A 679 -3.82 22.06 46.77
N LEU A 680 -3.40 20.87 46.32
CA LEU A 680 -2.83 19.84 47.21
C LEU A 680 -1.66 20.37 48.08
N PRO A 681 -0.69 21.13 47.55
CA PRO A 681 0.39 21.67 48.38
C PRO A 681 -0.09 22.65 49.46
N MET A 682 -1.18 23.39 49.23
CA MET A 682 -1.76 24.30 50.25
C MET A 682 -2.48 23.55 51.39
N VAL A 683 -2.89 22.31 51.14
CA VAL A 683 -3.63 21.48 52.10
C VAL A 683 -2.67 20.60 52.90
N VAL A 684 -1.59 20.13 52.28
CA VAL A 684 -0.62 19.20 52.87
C VAL A 684 0.75 19.88 52.99
N PRO A 685 1.14 20.39 54.17
CA PRO A 685 2.36 21.18 54.34
C PRO A 685 3.67 20.42 54.03
N ILE A 686 3.65 19.09 54.16
CA ILE A 686 4.79 18.23 53.82
C ILE A 686 5.08 18.33 52.31
N ILE A 687 4.03 18.32 51.47
CA ILE A 687 4.15 18.41 50.02
C ILE A 687 4.68 19.79 49.62
N GLU A 688 4.20 20.86 50.25
CA GLU A 688 4.73 22.21 50.03
C GLU A 688 6.21 22.30 50.40
N ARG A 689 6.62 21.75 51.54
CA ARG A 689 8.04 21.76 51.98
C ARG A 689 8.96 21.02 51.01
N VAL A 690 8.51 19.90 50.42
CA VAL A 690 9.28 19.13 49.44
C VAL A 690 9.40 19.87 48.10
N LEU A 691 8.36 20.59 47.69
CA LEU A 691 8.29 21.25 46.38
C LEU A 691 8.83 22.68 46.35
N THR A 692 9.05 23.31 47.50
CA THR A 692 9.79 24.58 47.65
C THR A 692 11.00 24.41 48.57
N PRO A 693 11.98 23.58 48.19
CA PRO A 693 13.16 23.39 49.02
C PRO A 693 14.00 24.66 49.05
N LYS A 694 14.78 24.84 50.12
CA LYS A 694 15.76 25.93 50.24
C LYS A 694 17.16 25.40 49.96
N ILE A 695 17.36 24.84 48.76
CA ILE A 695 18.65 24.26 48.35
C ILE A 695 19.53 25.34 47.71
N ASP A 696 20.84 25.32 47.99
CA ASP A 696 21.85 26.14 47.32
C ASP A 696 22.42 25.40 46.10
N TRP A 697 21.66 25.44 45.00
CA TRP A 697 22.00 24.85 43.71
C TRP A 697 23.32 25.39 43.14
N MET A 698 23.63 26.65 43.43
CA MET A 698 24.86 27.29 42.95
C MET A 698 26.12 26.75 43.64
N LYS A 699 26.02 26.22 44.85
CA LYS A 699 27.13 25.50 45.52
C LYS A 699 27.35 24.11 44.92
N LEU A 700 26.25 23.43 44.57
CA LEU A 700 26.25 22.06 44.03
C LEU A 700 26.64 21.97 42.54
N ARG A 701 26.70 23.10 41.82
CA ARG A 701 26.99 23.13 40.38
C ARG A 701 28.21 22.31 39.94
N TRP A 702 29.27 22.26 40.75
CA TRP A 702 30.48 21.51 40.37
C TRP A 702 30.28 20.00 40.47
N ALA A 703 29.45 19.55 41.42
CA ALA A 703 29.05 18.15 41.48
C ALA A 703 28.19 17.78 40.26
N PHE A 704 27.22 18.64 39.90
CA PHE A 704 26.36 18.40 38.73
C PHE A 704 27.11 18.46 37.41
N VAL A 705 28.01 19.43 37.22
CA VAL A 705 28.89 19.50 36.05
C VAL A 705 29.79 18.26 35.98
N GLY A 706 30.29 17.77 37.13
CA GLY A 706 31.06 16.53 37.20
C GLY A 706 30.25 15.30 36.77
N ILE A 707 29.03 15.14 37.28
CA ILE A 707 28.11 14.06 36.91
C ILE A 707 27.80 14.13 35.41
N SER A 708 27.47 15.32 34.91
CA SER A 708 27.21 15.59 33.49
C SER A 708 28.39 15.25 32.60
N ALA A 709 29.60 15.64 33.00
CA ALA A 709 30.81 15.30 32.26
C ALA A 709 31.02 13.77 32.21
N VAL A 710 30.83 13.06 33.33
CA VAL A 710 31.02 11.61 33.39
C VAL A 710 30.09 10.88 32.43
N TYR A 711 28.77 11.14 32.46
CA TYR A 711 27.88 10.41 31.57
C TYR A 711 27.98 10.88 30.11
N ILE A 712 28.32 12.14 29.83
CA ILE A 712 28.59 12.57 28.45
C ILE A 712 29.82 11.84 27.92
N SER A 713 30.89 11.74 28.71
CA SER A 713 32.08 11.00 28.32
C SER A 713 31.78 9.51 28.10
N LEU A 714 30.97 8.89 28.98
CA LEU A 714 30.53 7.50 28.81
C LEU A 714 29.66 7.34 27.55
N GLY A 715 28.76 8.28 27.30
CA GLY A 715 27.90 8.30 26.12
C GLY A 715 28.69 8.48 24.82
N LEU A 716 29.64 9.41 24.78
CA LEU A 716 30.55 9.60 23.64
C LEU A 716 31.41 8.38 23.39
N TYR A 717 31.90 7.72 24.45
CA TYR A 717 32.61 6.45 24.33
C TYR A 717 31.71 5.36 23.74
N ALA A 718 30.47 5.21 24.21
CA ALA A 718 29.50 4.26 23.67
C ALA A 718 29.18 4.54 22.19
N ILE A 719 28.96 5.81 21.82
CA ILE A 719 28.75 6.24 20.43
C ILE A 719 29.96 5.88 19.57
N ALA A 720 31.18 6.19 20.03
CA ALA A 720 32.41 5.91 19.30
C ALA A 720 32.66 4.40 19.15
N PHE A 721 32.35 3.61 20.19
CA PHE A 721 32.49 2.16 20.18
C PHE A 721 31.55 1.48 19.18
N GLN A 722 30.33 2.00 19.06
CA GLN A 722 29.31 1.43 18.18
C GLN A 722 29.42 1.91 16.74
N GLY A 723 29.86 3.15 16.54
CA GLY A 723 30.13 3.74 15.23
C GLY A 723 28.91 3.71 14.31
N SER A 724 29.08 3.20 13.09
CA SER A 724 28.01 3.15 12.09
C SER A 724 26.88 2.18 12.43
N LYS A 725 27.05 1.29 13.41
CA LYS A 725 26.01 0.32 13.82
C LYS A 725 24.78 1.01 14.43
N MET A 726 24.95 2.21 15.00
CA MET A 726 23.85 3.02 15.54
C MET A 726 22.83 3.48 14.50
N LEU A 727 23.23 3.55 13.23
CA LEU A 727 22.40 4.08 12.16
C LEU A 727 21.54 2.96 11.56
N ASP A 728 20.27 3.25 11.32
CA ASP A 728 19.36 2.31 10.67
C ASP A 728 19.64 2.18 9.15
N THR A 729 19.07 1.16 8.50
CA THR A 729 19.13 0.94 7.05
C THR A 729 18.65 2.16 6.25
N GLN A 730 17.74 2.96 6.83
CA GLN A 730 17.29 4.25 6.28
C GLN A 730 18.42 5.28 6.10
N PHE A 731 19.54 5.17 6.85
CA PHE A 731 20.71 6.06 6.73
C PHE A 731 21.97 5.36 6.21
N ARG A 732 22.00 4.03 6.22
CA ARG A 732 23.12 3.22 5.72
C ARG A 732 22.91 2.65 4.31
N GLY A 733 21.66 2.51 3.88
CA GLY A 733 21.28 1.64 2.76
C GLY A 733 21.20 0.16 3.20
N GLY A 734 20.35 -0.61 2.54
CA GLY A 734 20.16 -2.04 2.82
C GLY A 734 18.71 -2.50 2.72
N THR A 735 18.48 -3.76 3.10
CA THR A 735 17.17 -4.41 3.08
C THR A 735 16.75 -4.80 4.48
N GLN A 736 15.54 -4.44 4.88
CA GLN A 736 14.88 -4.90 6.09
C GLN A 736 13.72 -5.82 5.70
N VAL A 737 13.65 -6.99 6.32
CA VAL A 737 12.58 -7.96 6.12
C VAL A 737 11.92 -8.24 7.47
N ILE A 738 10.59 -8.16 7.49
CA ILE A 738 9.78 -8.56 8.64
C ILE A 738 9.24 -9.97 8.39
N LEU A 739 9.70 -10.91 9.21
CA LEU A 739 9.23 -12.28 9.28
C LEU A 739 8.10 -12.39 10.29
N GLU A 740 7.06 -13.15 9.93
CA GLU A 740 5.95 -13.50 10.81
C GLU A 740 5.76 -15.02 10.77
N PHE A 741 5.80 -15.63 11.95
CA PHE A 741 5.71 -17.09 12.08
C PHE A 741 4.27 -17.57 12.13
N ARG A 742 4.06 -18.75 11.55
CA ARG A 742 2.75 -19.40 11.40
C ARG A 742 2.16 -19.85 12.74
N ALA A 743 0.85 -20.07 12.75
CA ALA A 743 0.19 -20.76 13.85
C ALA A 743 0.59 -22.24 13.88
N ASP A 744 0.93 -22.75 15.06
CA ASP A 744 1.09 -24.17 15.31
C ASP A 744 -0.28 -24.86 15.11
N PRO A 745 -0.38 -25.84 14.19
CA PRO A 745 -1.62 -26.55 13.91
C PRO A 745 -2.24 -27.27 15.12
N GLU A 746 -1.42 -27.70 16.08
CA GLU A 746 -1.90 -28.47 17.24
C GLU A 746 -2.36 -27.58 18.39
N THR A 747 -1.68 -26.46 18.61
CA THR A 747 -1.95 -25.58 19.78
C THR A 747 -2.74 -24.32 19.42
N GLY A 748 -2.86 -23.99 18.14
CA GLY A 748 -3.52 -22.75 17.66
C GLY A 748 -2.80 -21.47 18.07
N ARG A 749 -1.62 -21.56 18.70
CA ARG A 749 -0.75 -20.44 19.05
C ARG A 749 0.32 -20.27 18.00
N ARG A 750 0.71 -19.04 17.71
CA ARG A 750 1.80 -18.78 16.77
C ARG A 750 3.12 -19.30 17.30
N MET A 751 3.89 -19.92 16.40
CA MET A 751 5.23 -20.41 16.69
C MET A 751 6.10 -19.21 17.08
N ALA A 752 6.96 -19.40 18.07
CA ALA A 752 7.80 -18.32 18.58
C ALA A 752 9.21 -18.85 18.81
N LEU A 753 10.21 -18.09 18.36
CA LEU A 753 11.62 -18.39 18.58
C LEU A 753 12.27 -17.35 19.47
N THR A 754 13.42 -17.69 20.04
CA THR A 754 14.32 -16.72 20.66
C THR A 754 15.20 -16.04 19.60
N ARG A 755 15.70 -14.82 19.88
CA ARG A 755 16.66 -14.13 19.00
C ARG A 755 17.90 -14.98 18.72
N ALA A 756 18.38 -15.73 19.71
CA ALA A 756 19.56 -16.59 19.58
C ALA A 756 19.32 -17.72 18.57
N GLU A 757 18.14 -18.36 18.60
CA GLU A 757 17.78 -19.41 17.64
C GLU A 757 17.64 -18.89 16.21
N VAL A 758 17.12 -17.67 16.05
CA VAL A 758 17.02 -17.01 14.74
C VAL A 758 18.42 -16.66 14.20
N LEU A 759 19.30 -16.09 15.04
CA LEU A 759 20.69 -15.82 14.66
C LEU A 759 21.46 -17.09 14.31
N ASP A 760 21.26 -18.17 15.07
CA ASP A 760 21.90 -19.46 14.80
C ASP A 760 21.47 -20.05 13.45
N ARG A 761 20.18 -19.94 13.09
CA ARG A 761 19.66 -20.34 11.78
C ARG A 761 20.27 -19.52 10.64
N LEU A 762 20.38 -18.20 10.80
CA LEU A 762 21.03 -17.32 9.81
C LEU A 762 22.51 -17.64 9.63
N ASN A 763 23.22 -17.89 10.74
CA ASN A 763 24.63 -18.26 10.71
C ASN A 763 24.84 -19.60 9.99
N ARG A 764 23.96 -20.59 10.21
CA ARG A 764 24.03 -21.90 9.54
C ARG A 764 23.93 -21.81 8.01
N ILE A 765 23.16 -20.88 7.47
CA ILE A 765 23.09 -20.64 6.02
C ILE A 765 24.36 -19.99 5.50
N SER A 766 24.88 -19.01 6.23
CA SER A 766 26.16 -18.40 5.87
C SER A 766 27.27 -19.46 5.82
N ASP A 767 27.21 -20.45 6.72
CA ASP A 767 28.18 -21.54 6.81
C ASP A 767 28.01 -22.60 5.73
N SER A 768 26.77 -22.87 5.29
CA SER A 768 26.50 -23.80 4.19
C SER A 768 26.88 -23.23 2.83
N VAL A 769 26.72 -21.92 2.62
CA VAL A 769 27.06 -21.25 1.35
C VAL A 769 28.58 -21.01 1.23
N MET A 770 29.32 -20.84 2.33
CA MET A 770 30.79 -20.71 2.33
C MET A 770 31.56 -22.00 1.96
N ARG A 771 30.87 -23.13 1.77
CA ARG A 771 31.50 -24.40 1.35
C ARG A 771 31.64 -24.56 -0.16
N ASP A 772 30.93 -23.76 -0.96
CA ASP A 772 31.17 -23.64 -2.40
C ASP A 772 32.11 -22.43 -2.64
N ASP A 773 33.28 -22.69 -3.22
CA ASP A 773 34.31 -21.70 -3.59
C ASP A 773 33.86 -20.77 -4.74
N ASP A 774 32.66 -20.17 -4.66
CA ASP A 774 32.20 -19.16 -5.62
C ASP A 774 32.51 -17.74 -5.11
N PRO A 775 33.53 -17.05 -5.67
CA PRO A 775 33.92 -15.71 -5.27
C PRO A 775 32.90 -14.61 -5.64
N THR A 776 31.76 -14.94 -6.25
CA THR A 776 30.70 -13.98 -6.59
C THR A 776 29.58 -13.87 -5.55
N ASN A 777 29.54 -14.72 -4.52
CA ASN A 777 28.44 -14.77 -3.55
C ASN A 777 28.69 -13.93 -2.27
N ASP A 778 28.94 -12.63 -2.43
CA ASP A 778 29.14 -11.67 -1.32
C ASP A 778 27.93 -11.60 -0.36
N ALA A 779 26.74 -11.98 -0.82
CA ALA A 779 25.49 -11.87 -0.06
C ALA A 779 25.37 -12.85 1.11
N ALA A 780 25.88 -14.07 1.00
CA ALA A 780 25.86 -15.02 2.11
C ALA A 780 26.80 -14.63 3.26
N ARG A 781 27.90 -13.95 2.95
CA ARG A 781 28.82 -13.38 3.93
C ARG A 781 28.21 -12.18 4.67
N ASP A 782 27.45 -11.36 3.95
CA ASP A 782 26.76 -10.20 4.51
C ASP A 782 25.53 -10.57 5.36
N LEU A 783 24.86 -11.70 5.09
CA LEU A 783 23.78 -12.25 5.95
C LEU A 783 24.27 -12.64 7.35
N ARG A 784 25.54 -13.01 7.52
CA ARG A 784 26.16 -13.26 8.84
C ARG A 784 26.22 -11.99 9.69
N SER A 785 26.25 -10.83 9.04
CA SER A 785 26.18 -9.51 9.68
C SER A 785 24.75 -8.97 9.79
N ALA A 786 23.75 -9.76 9.36
CA ALA A 786 22.35 -9.39 9.47
C ALA A 786 21.97 -9.21 10.94
N GLU A 787 21.34 -8.08 11.22
CA GLU A 787 20.80 -7.82 12.54
C GLU A 787 19.43 -8.46 12.66
N VAL A 788 19.22 -9.18 13.76
CA VAL A 788 17.92 -9.76 14.13
C VAL A 788 17.34 -9.00 15.31
N LEU A 789 16.18 -8.40 15.09
CA LEU A 789 15.35 -7.75 16.10
C LEU A 789 14.10 -8.60 16.35
N ALA A 790 13.92 -9.07 17.58
CA ALA A 790 12.71 -9.76 18.00
C ALA A 790 11.57 -8.74 18.14
N LEU A 791 10.51 -8.91 17.35
CA LEU A 791 9.34 -8.03 17.39
C LEU A 791 8.35 -8.54 18.44
N GLU A 792 8.01 -7.70 19.41
CA GLU A 792 7.11 -8.01 20.52
C GLU A 792 7.48 -9.28 21.33
N PRO A 793 8.70 -9.34 21.87
CA PRO A 793 9.15 -10.50 22.64
C PRO A 793 8.27 -10.73 23.87
N ARG A 794 7.73 -11.94 24.00
CA ARG A 794 6.96 -12.40 25.15
C ARG A 794 7.78 -13.36 25.97
N ASN A 795 7.63 -13.30 27.30
CA ASN A 795 8.21 -14.30 28.18
C ASN A 795 7.46 -15.63 28.01
N ASP A 796 8.19 -16.71 27.74
CA ASP A 796 7.67 -18.06 27.59
C ASP A 796 7.29 -18.72 28.94
N GLY A 797 7.48 -18.03 30.06
CA GLY A 797 7.24 -18.54 31.41
C GLY A 797 8.42 -19.32 31.99
N ARG A 798 9.47 -19.57 31.19
CA ARG A 798 10.73 -20.21 31.60
C ARG A 798 11.89 -19.20 31.69
N GLY A 799 11.61 -17.92 31.47
CA GLY A 799 12.59 -16.84 31.57
C GLY A 799 13.25 -16.46 30.23
N ASN A 800 12.84 -17.11 29.14
CA ASN A 800 13.28 -16.78 27.79
C ASN A 800 12.23 -15.91 27.10
N PHE A 801 12.69 -14.95 26.31
CA PHE A 801 11.82 -14.12 25.50
C PHE A 801 11.76 -14.72 24.10
N VAL A 802 10.58 -15.21 23.76
CA VAL A 802 10.24 -15.72 22.43
C VAL A 802 9.43 -14.68 21.69
N ALA A 803 9.67 -14.53 20.40
CA ALA A 803 8.91 -13.66 19.53
C ALA A 803 8.31 -14.46 18.38
N GLU A 804 7.07 -14.10 18.01
CA GLU A 804 6.36 -14.65 16.86
C GLU A 804 6.77 -13.94 15.56
N ARG A 805 7.48 -12.81 15.68
CA ARG A 805 7.85 -11.92 14.59
C ARG A 805 9.28 -11.44 14.76
N PHE A 806 9.99 -11.29 13.65
CA PHE A 806 11.38 -10.84 13.64
C PHE A 806 11.62 -9.84 12.51
N SER A 807 12.32 -8.75 12.80
CA SER A 807 12.85 -7.85 11.78
C SER A 807 14.32 -8.18 11.56
N ILE A 808 14.63 -8.60 10.34
CA ILE A 808 15.99 -8.90 9.92
C ILE A 808 16.47 -7.76 9.02
N LYS A 809 17.56 -7.10 9.42
CA LYS A 809 18.14 -5.96 8.70
C LYS A 809 19.51 -6.31 8.16
N THR A 810 19.71 -6.10 6.87
CA THR A 810 20.96 -6.39 6.16
C THR A 810 21.45 -5.15 5.43
N THR A 811 22.75 -5.08 5.13
CA THR A 811 23.32 -4.05 4.25
C THR A 811 23.18 -4.39 2.76
N ILE A 812 22.67 -5.58 2.46
CA ILE A 812 22.47 -6.07 1.09
C ILE A 812 21.31 -5.30 0.47
N THR A 813 21.55 -4.68 -0.68
CA THR A 813 20.54 -3.91 -1.42
C THR A 813 19.68 -4.78 -2.35
N ASP A 814 20.12 -6.00 -2.66
CA ASP A 814 19.34 -6.99 -3.38
C ASP A 814 18.29 -7.63 -2.45
N SER A 815 17.04 -7.21 -2.61
CA SER A 815 15.93 -7.71 -1.80
C SER A 815 15.55 -9.13 -2.15
N ASP A 816 15.68 -9.55 -3.42
CA ASP A 816 15.19 -10.85 -3.86
C ASP A 816 16.12 -11.95 -3.36
N LEU A 817 17.42 -11.68 -3.37
CA LEU A 817 18.43 -12.51 -2.75
C LEU A 817 18.21 -12.66 -1.24
N VAL A 818 18.02 -11.56 -0.52
CA VAL A 818 17.75 -11.58 0.92
C VAL A 818 16.44 -12.32 1.23
N GLN A 819 15.38 -12.06 0.48
CA GLN A 819 14.10 -12.73 0.67
C GLN A 819 14.20 -14.23 0.41
N THR A 820 14.90 -14.64 -0.65
CA THR A 820 15.08 -16.06 -1.00
C THR A 820 15.86 -16.78 0.09
N SER A 821 16.99 -16.24 0.54
CA SER A 821 17.78 -16.83 1.62
C SER A 821 17.03 -16.88 2.96
N LEU A 822 16.22 -15.86 3.28
CA LEU A 822 15.40 -15.86 4.51
C LEU A 822 14.22 -16.81 4.42
N LYS A 823 13.62 -16.96 3.25
CA LYS A 823 12.56 -17.96 3.01
C LYS A 823 13.11 -19.37 3.23
N GLU A 824 14.27 -19.67 2.67
CA GLU A 824 14.96 -20.95 2.86
C GLU A 824 15.30 -21.20 4.34
N ALA A 825 15.76 -20.17 5.06
CA ALA A 825 16.13 -20.24 6.48
C ALA A 825 15.00 -20.60 7.44
N PHE A 826 13.80 -20.11 7.13
CA PHE A 826 12.65 -20.12 8.02
C PHE A 826 11.44 -20.79 7.37
N GLU A 827 11.64 -21.60 6.33
CA GLU A 827 10.58 -22.28 5.58
C GLU A 827 9.64 -23.08 6.50
N ASP A 828 10.19 -23.70 7.55
CA ASP A 828 9.46 -24.49 8.55
C ASP A 828 8.55 -23.64 9.46
N LEU A 829 8.78 -22.33 9.53
CA LEU A 829 8.19 -21.41 10.51
C LEU A 829 7.37 -20.29 9.90
N LEU A 830 7.61 -19.92 8.64
CA LEU A 830 6.91 -18.81 8.00
C LEU A 830 5.50 -19.19 7.56
N ASP A 831 4.56 -18.25 7.69
CA ASP A 831 3.22 -18.33 7.09
C ASP A 831 3.29 -17.90 5.61
N THR A 832 4.26 -18.45 4.88
CA THR A 832 4.39 -18.27 3.43
C THR A 832 3.87 -19.51 2.76
N LYS A 833 3.07 -19.36 1.70
CA LYS A 833 2.77 -20.47 0.78
C LYS A 833 4.11 -20.87 0.13
N PRO A 834 4.73 -22.00 0.52
CA PRO A 834 6.10 -22.34 0.11
C PRO A 834 6.13 -22.67 -1.39
N PRO A 835 7.21 -22.40 -2.13
CA PRO A 835 7.30 -22.90 -3.51
C PRO A 835 7.18 -24.42 -3.44
N ILE A 836 6.38 -25.00 -4.32
CA ILE A 836 6.24 -26.45 -4.39
C ILE A 836 7.23 -26.92 -5.46
N SER A 837 8.37 -27.46 -5.03
CA SER A 837 9.26 -28.17 -5.94
C SER A 837 8.64 -29.50 -6.33
N PHE A 838 8.97 -29.96 -7.53
CA PHE A 838 8.49 -31.23 -8.08
C PHE A 838 9.54 -31.77 -9.07
N SER A 839 9.45 -33.06 -9.40
CA SER A 839 10.35 -33.70 -10.36
C SER A 839 10.23 -33.03 -11.74
N SER A 840 11.33 -32.49 -12.25
CA SER A 840 11.39 -31.54 -13.38
C SER A 840 11.39 -32.17 -14.77
N ASP A 841 11.28 -33.50 -14.86
CA ASP A 841 11.12 -34.16 -16.15
C ASP A 841 9.73 -33.86 -16.72
N ARG A 842 9.70 -33.25 -17.91
CA ARG A 842 8.46 -32.95 -18.62
C ARG A 842 7.73 -34.23 -18.99
N GLN A 843 6.81 -34.65 -18.13
CA GLN A 843 6.04 -35.88 -18.23
C GLN A 843 4.62 -35.56 -18.71
N VAL A 844 4.47 -35.38 -20.03
CA VAL A 844 3.18 -35.17 -20.69
C VAL A 844 2.83 -36.42 -21.48
N PHE A 845 1.68 -37.02 -21.20
CA PHE A 845 1.18 -38.17 -21.95
C PHE A 845 -0.16 -37.84 -22.61
N PRO A 846 -0.41 -38.33 -23.85
CA PRO A 846 -1.70 -38.19 -24.49
C PRO A 846 -2.73 -39.16 -23.89
N ILE A 847 -3.98 -38.72 -23.81
CA ILE A 847 -5.09 -39.56 -23.35
C ILE A 847 -5.79 -40.15 -24.58
N THR A 848 -5.55 -41.42 -24.85
CA THR A 848 -6.06 -42.16 -26.02
C THR A 848 -7.00 -43.30 -25.66
N GLN A 849 -6.99 -43.72 -24.40
CA GLN A 849 -7.80 -44.80 -23.85
C GLN A 849 -8.57 -44.33 -22.62
N THR A 850 -9.62 -45.04 -22.24
CA THR A 850 -10.51 -44.64 -21.13
C THR A 850 -9.90 -44.89 -19.75
N GLU A 851 -8.92 -45.78 -19.61
CA GLU A 851 -8.29 -46.06 -18.31
C GLU A 851 -6.99 -45.27 -18.14
N LEU A 852 -6.85 -44.50 -17.06
CA LEU A 852 -5.65 -43.67 -16.83
C LEU A 852 -4.34 -44.47 -16.87
N GLY A 853 -4.34 -45.69 -16.32
CA GLY A 853 -3.21 -46.62 -16.31
C GLY A 853 -2.64 -46.96 -17.68
N THR A 854 -3.51 -47.04 -18.69
CA THR A 854 -3.12 -47.42 -20.06
C THR A 854 -2.55 -46.26 -20.86
N ASN A 855 -2.85 -45.02 -20.46
CA ASN A 855 -2.37 -43.80 -21.12
C ASN A 855 -0.96 -43.39 -20.66
N VAL A 856 -0.56 -43.78 -19.45
CA VAL A 856 0.73 -43.44 -18.86
C VAL A 856 1.72 -44.59 -19.08
N VAL A 857 2.35 -44.62 -20.26
CA VAL A 857 3.25 -45.70 -20.66
C VAL A 857 4.59 -45.60 -19.90
N GLY A 858 4.99 -46.68 -19.20
CA GLY A 858 6.31 -46.80 -18.57
C GLY A 858 6.41 -46.33 -17.11
N ARG A 859 5.29 -45.94 -16.48
CA ARG A 859 5.24 -45.55 -15.06
C ARG A 859 4.14 -46.33 -14.32
N PRO A 860 4.47 -47.08 -13.25
CA PRO A 860 3.46 -47.80 -12.48
C PRO A 860 2.61 -46.82 -11.64
N LEU A 861 1.30 -46.80 -11.88
CA LEU A 861 0.32 -46.06 -11.07
C LEU A 861 -0.26 -46.96 -9.96
N PRO A 862 -0.73 -46.40 -8.83
CA PRO A 862 -1.42 -47.18 -7.80
C PRO A 862 -2.67 -47.87 -8.36
N ASP A 863 -2.94 -49.11 -7.95
CA ASP A 863 -4.03 -49.95 -8.49
C ASP A 863 -5.41 -49.27 -8.50
N ALA A 864 -5.69 -48.42 -7.50
CA ALA A 864 -6.93 -47.66 -7.39
C ALA A 864 -7.09 -46.58 -8.48
N VAL A 865 -5.98 -46.04 -8.99
CA VAL A 865 -5.94 -44.96 -9.99
C VAL A 865 -5.72 -45.52 -11.40
N THR A 866 -5.06 -46.67 -11.52
CA THR A 866 -4.80 -47.36 -12.80
C THR A 866 -6.08 -47.66 -13.58
N ARG A 867 -7.15 -48.08 -12.90
CA ARG A 867 -8.46 -48.39 -13.50
C ARG A 867 -9.43 -47.20 -13.52
N MET A 868 -8.95 -46.00 -13.19
CA MET A 868 -9.82 -44.84 -13.12
C MET A 868 -10.22 -44.40 -14.53
N ASP A 869 -11.53 -44.22 -14.72
CA ASP A 869 -12.09 -43.77 -16.00
C ASP A 869 -11.76 -42.30 -16.22
N VAL A 870 -10.98 -42.04 -17.26
CA VAL A 870 -10.60 -40.71 -17.77
C VAL A 870 -11.18 -40.47 -19.17
N GLY A 871 -12.21 -41.22 -19.55
CA GLY A 871 -12.89 -41.10 -20.84
C GLY A 871 -13.39 -39.69 -21.17
N ALA A 872 -13.69 -38.89 -20.13
CA ALA A 872 -14.05 -37.48 -20.26
C ALA A 872 -12.91 -36.64 -20.88
N TYR A 873 -11.66 -37.05 -20.70
CA TYR A 873 -10.46 -36.35 -21.15
C TYR A 873 -9.81 -36.97 -22.40
N LEU A 874 -10.51 -37.85 -23.12
CA LEU A 874 -10.02 -38.41 -24.39
C LEU A 874 -9.60 -37.30 -25.37
N ASP A 875 -8.51 -37.56 -26.10
CA ASP A 875 -7.78 -36.60 -26.94
C ASP A 875 -7.08 -35.46 -26.20
N GLY A 876 -7.17 -35.41 -24.87
CA GLY A 876 -6.47 -34.47 -24.01
C GLY A 876 -5.06 -34.90 -23.64
N MET A 877 -4.57 -34.39 -22.52
CA MET A 877 -3.23 -34.63 -22.00
C MET A 877 -3.28 -34.85 -20.49
N VAL A 878 -2.36 -35.68 -19.99
CA VAL A 878 -2.10 -35.85 -18.56
C VAL A 878 -0.69 -35.38 -18.25
N PHE A 879 -0.56 -34.50 -17.26
CA PHE A 879 0.70 -34.12 -16.65
C PHE A 879 0.90 -34.93 -15.38
N LEU A 880 2.02 -35.63 -15.28
CA LEU A 880 2.43 -36.25 -14.03
C LEU A 880 3.32 -35.28 -13.27
N ILE A 881 2.92 -34.99 -12.03
CA ILE A 881 3.71 -34.19 -11.11
C ILE A 881 4.03 -35.07 -9.91
N GLU A 882 5.30 -35.40 -9.79
CA GLU A 882 5.84 -36.27 -8.76
C GLU A 882 6.74 -35.47 -7.82
N ASP A 883 6.96 -36.01 -6.62
CA ASP A 883 7.86 -35.42 -5.62
C ASP A 883 7.48 -33.97 -5.21
N LEU A 884 6.18 -33.68 -5.05
CA LEU A 884 5.70 -32.39 -4.56
C LEU A 884 6.27 -32.11 -3.16
N SER A 885 7.13 -31.10 -3.05
CA SER A 885 7.80 -30.74 -1.81
C SER A 885 7.78 -29.22 -1.55
N PRO A 886 7.20 -28.76 -0.43
CA PRO A 886 6.44 -29.56 0.54
C PRO A 886 5.08 -29.98 -0.04
N ALA A 887 4.63 -31.20 0.28
CA ALA A 887 3.35 -31.73 -0.17
C ALA A 887 2.18 -30.81 0.23
N PRO A 888 1.45 -30.19 -0.72
CA PRO A 888 0.34 -29.30 -0.42
C PRO A 888 -0.98 -30.07 -0.17
N PRO A 889 -1.94 -29.54 0.59
CA PRO A 889 -3.32 -30.02 0.55
C PRO A 889 -3.92 -29.80 -0.86
N LEU A 890 -4.82 -30.69 -1.28
CA LEU A 890 -5.39 -30.69 -2.64
C LEU A 890 -6.03 -29.33 -3.03
N GLU A 891 -6.73 -28.69 -2.10
CA GLU A 891 -7.37 -27.40 -2.32
C GLU A 891 -6.35 -26.25 -2.49
N GLU A 892 -5.18 -26.33 -1.85
CA GLU A 892 -4.12 -25.34 -2.06
C GLU A 892 -3.51 -25.49 -3.46
N LEU A 893 -3.25 -26.74 -3.88
CA LEU A 893 -2.75 -27.06 -5.22
C LEU A 893 -3.71 -26.53 -6.31
N ARG A 894 -5.02 -26.75 -6.14
CA ARG A 894 -6.08 -26.19 -7.00
C ARG A 894 -6.06 -24.66 -7.01
N THR A 895 -6.09 -24.05 -5.83
CA THR A 895 -6.15 -22.59 -5.68
C THR A 895 -4.94 -21.91 -6.33
N ARG A 896 -3.73 -22.46 -6.21
CA ARG A 896 -2.52 -21.89 -6.84
C ARG A 896 -2.59 -21.88 -8.36
N LEU A 897 -3.01 -23.01 -8.94
CA LEU A 897 -3.16 -23.16 -10.38
C LEU A 897 -4.27 -22.24 -10.92
N GLU A 898 -5.38 -22.10 -10.20
CA GLU A 898 -6.48 -21.19 -10.56
C GLU A 898 -6.09 -19.72 -10.46
N GLN A 899 -5.40 -19.31 -9.39
CA GLN A 899 -4.99 -17.92 -9.17
C GLN A 899 -4.07 -17.41 -10.28
N LEU A 900 -3.07 -18.21 -10.69
CA LEU A 900 -2.18 -17.81 -11.78
C LEU A 900 -2.96 -17.69 -13.10
N ARG A 901 -3.89 -18.61 -13.37
CA ARG A 901 -4.72 -18.56 -14.57
C ARG A 901 -5.63 -17.35 -14.60
N GLN A 902 -6.35 -17.07 -13.52
CA GLN A 902 -7.24 -15.91 -13.46
C GLN A 902 -6.48 -14.58 -13.59
N ALA A 903 -5.26 -14.51 -13.05
CA ALA A 903 -4.46 -13.29 -13.05
C ALA A 903 -3.68 -13.07 -14.35
N GLU A 904 -3.15 -14.13 -14.96
CA GLU A 904 -2.16 -14.02 -16.06
C GLU A 904 -2.54 -14.79 -17.32
N HIS A 905 -3.41 -15.80 -17.22
CA HIS A 905 -3.82 -16.66 -18.33
C HIS A 905 -5.35 -16.89 -18.40
N PRO A 906 -6.18 -15.82 -18.37
CA PRO A 906 -7.63 -15.95 -18.36
C PRO A 906 -8.16 -16.65 -19.61
N GLU A 907 -7.41 -16.63 -20.72
CA GLU A 907 -7.69 -17.36 -21.95
C GLU A 907 -7.69 -18.89 -21.82
N THR A 908 -7.11 -19.43 -20.74
CA THR A 908 -7.01 -20.88 -20.48
C THR A 908 -8.10 -21.39 -19.53
N LEU A 909 -8.99 -20.50 -19.08
CA LEU A 909 -9.99 -20.86 -18.09
C LEU A 909 -11.03 -21.87 -18.63
N GLY A 910 -11.40 -21.75 -19.91
CA GLY A 910 -12.37 -22.64 -20.57
C GLY A 910 -11.86 -24.03 -20.95
N ARG A 911 -10.65 -24.43 -20.54
CA ARG A 911 -10.11 -25.77 -20.74
C ARG A 911 -10.58 -26.71 -19.62
N GLY A 912 -11.11 -27.87 -19.99
CA GLY A 912 -11.52 -28.89 -19.03
C GLY A 912 -10.30 -29.41 -18.26
N ARG A 913 -10.37 -29.44 -16.92
CA ARG A 913 -9.24 -29.83 -16.07
C ARG A 913 -9.65 -30.61 -14.84
N GLN A 914 -8.83 -31.57 -14.43
CA GLN A 914 -9.02 -32.28 -13.16
C GLN A 914 -7.66 -32.64 -12.58
N ILE A 915 -7.55 -32.47 -11.26
CA ILE A 915 -6.37 -32.85 -10.49
C ILE A 915 -6.72 -34.11 -9.72
N ILE A 916 -5.97 -35.18 -9.98
CA ILE A 916 -6.12 -36.49 -9.39
C ILE A 916 -4.92 -36.73 -8.48
N PRO A 917 -5.10 -36.82 -7.16
CA PRO A 917 -4.01 -37.19 -6.27
C PRO A 917 -3.62 -38.65 -6.52
N LEU A 918 -2.33 -38.90 -6.79
CA LEU A 918 -1.79 -40.25 -7.01
C LEU A 918 -1.29 -40.85 -5.69
N GLU A 919 -0.55 -40.06 -4.91
CA GLU A 919 -0.11 -40.43 -3.57
C GLU A 919 -0.50 -39.34 -2.56
N MET A 920 -1.14 -39.76 -1.47
CA MET A 920 -1.55 -38.88 -0.37
C MET A 920 -0.89 -39.33 0.93
N ARG A 921 -0.26 -38.40 1.65
CA ARG A 921 0.24 -38.61 3.01
C ARG A 921 -0.41 -37.62 3.96
N GLN A 922 -1.14 -38.11 4.96
CA GLN A 922 -1.82 -37.28 5.97
C GLN A 922 -2.67 -36.14 5.36
N ASN A 923 -3.49 -36.46 4.33
CA ASN A 923 -4.31 -35.50 3.59
C ASN A 923 -3.52 -34.43 2.79
N ARG A 924 -2.26 -34.72 2.43
CA ARG A 924 -1.42 -33.90 1.57
C ARG A 924 -0.96 -34.66 0.34
N VAL A 925 -0.93 -33.98 -0.80
CA VAL A 925 -0.65 -34.53 -2.13
C VAL A 925 0.86 -34.60 -2.35
N VAL A 926 1.40 -35.80 -2.45
CA VAL A 926 2.84 -36.04 -2.74
C VAL A 926 3.08 -36.17 -4.24
N SER A 927 2.11 -36.72 -4.95
CA SER A 927 2.11 -36.80 -6.41
C SER A 927 0.69 -36.64 -6.94
N ALA A 928 0.56 -36.02 -8.11
CA ALA A 928 -0.72 -35.75 -8.76
C ALA A 928 -0.64 -35.92 -10.27
N ALA A 929 -1.72 -36.43 -10.85
CA ALA A 929 -1.98 -36.37 -12.28
C ALA A 929 -2.90 -35.18 -12.56
N ILE A 930 -2.49 -34.27 -13.44
CA ILE A 930 -3.32 -33.17 -13.90
C ILE A 930 -3.80 -33.49 -15.31
N LEU A 931 -5.09 -33.76 -15.45
CA LEU A 931 -5.76 -33.98 -16.72
C LEU A 931 -6.18 -32.63 -17.30
N ILE A 932 -5.90 -32.41 -18.58
CA ILE A 932 -6.30 -31.20 -19.30
C ILE A 932 -6.82 -31.58 -20.67
N ARG A 933 -7.96 -31.00 -21.06
CA ARG A 933 -8.53 -31.13 -22.40
C ARG A 933 -8.91 -29.77 -22.95
N ASP A 934 -8.44 -29.49 -24.17
CA ASP A 934 -8.87 -28.35 -24.96
C ASP A 934 -9.67 -28.91 -26.15
N VAL A 935 -10.93 -28.48 -26.28
CA VAL A 935 -11.85 -28.96 -27.33
C VAL A 935 -11.30 -28.70 -28.74
N LYS A 936 -10.39 -27.73 -28.88
CA LYS A 936 -9.79 -27.31 -30.16
C LYS A 936 -8.46 -27.99 -30.47
N ALA A 937 -7.96 -28.84 -29.57
CA ALA A 937 -6.64 -29.44 -29.68
C ALA A 937 -6.67 -30.93 -29.31
N GLY A 938 -6.97 -31.78 -30.29
CA GLY A 938 -7.02 -33.24 -30.12
C GLY A 938 -5.74 -33.97 -30.56
N TYR A 939 -5.36 -35.01 -29.82
CA TYR A 939 -4.18 -35.82 -30.14
C TYR A 939 -4.38 -36.80 -31.32
N SER A 940 -5.58 -37.39 -31.43
CA SER A 940 -5.89 -38.40 -32.45
C SER A 940 -5.96 -37.84 -33.87
N ASP A 941 -6.29 -36.55 -34.03
CA ASP A 941 -6.33 -35.87 -35.34
C ASP A 941 -4.91 -35.40 -35.75
N PRO A 942 -4.32 -35.94 -36.85
CA PRO A 942 -3.02 -35.51 -37.33
C PRO A 942 -2.91 -34.02 -37.65
N ALA A 943 -4.01 -33.37 -38.05
CA ALA A 943 -4.04 -31.94 -38.35
C ALA A 943 -3.97 -31.06 -37.09
N GLN A 944 -4.46 -31.57 -35.95
CA GLN A 944 -4.49 -30.86 -34.68
C GLN A 944 -3.30 -31.18 -33.77
N ARG A 945 -2.46 -32.15 -34.13
CA ARG A 945 -1.34 -32.59 -33.29
C ARG A 945 -0.32 -31.48 -32.99
N GLN A 946 -0.09 -30.57 -33.94
CA GLN A 946 0.78 -29.41 -33.73
C GLN A 946 0.17 -28.39 -32.75
N GLU A 947 -1.15 -28.21 -32.77
CA GLU A 947 -1.90 -27.41 -31.80
C GLU A 947 -1.87 -28.07 -30.41
N TRP A 948 -2.14 -29.37 -30.33
CA TRP A 948 -2.08 -30.16 -29.09
C TRP A 948 -0.72 -30.01 -28.40
N GLN A 949 0.37 -30.06 -29.17
CA GLN A 949 1.72 -29.91 -28.62
C GLN A 949 1.98 -28.50 -28.07
N ARG A 950 1.48 -27.45 -28.74
CA ARG A 950 1.57 -26.06 -28.26
C ARG A 950 0.75 -25.85 -26.99
N VAL A 951 -0.45 -26.42 -26.92
CA VAL A 951 -1.29 -26.37 -25.71
C VAL A 951 -0.60 -27.10 -24.56
N ALA A 952 0.00 -28.25 -24.82
CA ALA A 952 0.77 -28.98 -23.82
C ALA A 952 1.99 -28.19 -23.31
N ASP A 953 2.70 -27.47 -24.18
CA ASP A 953 3.80 -26.57 -23.79
C ASP A 953 3.32 -25.45 -22.87
N GLU A 954 2.21 -24.80 -23.24
CA GLU A 954 1.63 -23.69 -22.49
C GLU A 954 1.12 -24.13 -21.11
N GLU A 955 0.41 -25.25 -21.06
CA GLU A 955 -0.16 -25.81 -19.84
C GLU A 955 0.89 -26.30 -18.86
N TRP A 956 1.98 -26.88 -19.37
CA TRP A 956 3.15 -27.21 -18.56
C TRP A 956 3.75 -25.96 -17.91
N ARG A 957 3.94 -24.88 -18.70
CA ARG A 957 4.51 -23.62 -18.21
C ARG A 957 3.64 -22.94 -17.16
N ILE A 958 2.32 -22.95 -17.33
CA ILE A 958 1.37 -22.41 -16.33
C ILE A 958 1.48 -23.20 -15.03
N THR A 959 1.50 -24.53 -15.16
CA THR A 959 1.55 -25.44 -14.02
C THR A 959 2.86 -25.30 -13.25
N SER A 960 4.00 -25.31 -13.94
CA SER A 960 5.31 -25.12 -13.30
C SER A 960 5.41 -23.76 -12.60
N THR A 961 5.01 -22.69 -13.28
CA THR A 961 5.05 -21.32 -12.73
C THR A 961 4.14 -21.18 -11.51
N ALA A 962 2.96 -21.80 -11.50
CA ALA A 962 2.02 -21.73 -10.37
C ALA A 962 2.53 -22.47 -9.14
N LEU A 963 3.25 -23.57 -9.33
CA LEU A 963 3.85 -24.35 -8.25
C LEU A 963 5.10 -23.67 -7.69
N GLU A 964 5.94 -23.09 -8.56
CA GLU A 964 7.21 -22.48 -8.19
C GLU A 964 7.09 -21.05 -7.64
N ARG A 965 5.96 -20.36 -7.84
CA ARG A 965 5.75 -18.98 -7.36
C ARG A 965 5.55 -18.91 -5.84
N THR A 966 6.35 -18.07 -5.17
CA THR A 966 6.25 -17.84 -3.72
C THR A 966 5.36 -16.65 -3.36
N SER A 967 4.66 -16.72 -2.21
CA SER A 967 4.00 -15.54 -1.63
C SER A 967 5.03 -14.55 -1.05
N SER A 968 4.68 -13.26 -1.05
CA SER A 968 5.51 -12.19 -0.48
C SER A 968 5.57 -12.28 1.05
N LEU A 969 6.70 -11.86 1.63
CA LEU A 969 6.91 -11.82 3.08
C LEU A 969 6.09 -10.69 3.73
N SER A 970 5.82 -10.82 5.04
CA SER A 970 4.91 -9.92 5.78
C SER A 970 5.30 -8.43 5.72
N GLY A 971 6.56 -8.11 5.46
CA GLY A 971 7.00 -6.75 5.13
C GLY A 971 8.44 -6.75 4.61
N VAL A 972 8.70 -5.93 3.60
CA VAL A 972 10.03 -5.73 3.03
C VAL A 972 10.24 -4.25 2.81
N GLU A 973 11.32 -3.71 3.38
CA GLU A 973 11.79 -2.35 3.16
C GLU A 973 13.19 -2.36 2.55
N LYS A 974 13.32 -1.80 1.35
CA LYS A 974 14.58 -1.64 0.62
C LYS A 974 14.92 -0.16 0.55
N PHE A 975 16.14 0.19 0.96
CA PHE A 975 16.70 1.54 0.85
C PHE A 975 18.01 1.50 0.06
N SER A 976 18.07 2.23 -1.06
CA SER A 976 19.33 2.44 -1.77
C SER A 976 20.26 3.40 -1.02
N SER A 977 21.57 3.27 -1.24
CA SER A 977 22.57 4.13 -0.61
C SER A 977 22.38 5.63 -0.93
N SER A 978 21.88 5.96 -2.13
CA SER A 978 21.63 7.35 -2.55
C SER A 978 20.43 7.99 -1.82
N ILE A 979 19.40 7.21 -1.50
CA ILE A 979 18.28 7.66 -0.67
C ILE A 979 18.75 7.88 0.76
N ALA A 980 19.55 6.93 1.28
CA ALA A 980 20.05 6.99 2.64
C ALA A 980 20.91 8.25 2.90
N GLU A 981 21.76 8.62 1.94
CA GLU A 981 22.52 9.88 1.97
C GLU A 981 21.59 11.11 1.94
N THR A 982 20.54 11.07 1.11
CA THR A 982 19.57 12.18 1.02
C THR A 982 18.84 12.38 2.36
N PHE A 983 18.39 11.29 2.99
CA PHE A 983 17.71 11.32 4.28
C PHE A 983 18.63 11.86 5.39
N ARG A 984 19.90 11.42 5.41
CA ARG A 984 20.91 11.95 6.34
C ARG A 984 21.11 13.45 6.17
N ASN A 985 21.28 13.92 4.93
CA ASN A 985 21.50 15.34 4.65
C ASN A 985 20.30 16.20 5.05
N ARG A 986 19.08 15.74 4.77
CA ARG A 986 17.84 16.40 5.19
C ARG A 986 17.71 16.49 6.71
N ALA A 987 17.97 15.40 7.42
CA ALA A 987 17.97 15.37 8.87
C ALA A 987 18.97 16.37 9.46
N MET A 988 20.19 16.43 8.92
CA MET A 988 21.22 17.40 9.36
C MET A 988 20.77 18.85 9.12
N VAL A 989 20.21 19.16 7.95
CA VAL A 989 19.67 20.50 7.62
C VAL A 989 18.54 20.87 8.58
N ALA A 990 17.60 19.95 8.86
CA ALA A 990 16.48 20.19 9.76
C ALA A 990 16.96 20.52 11.18
N ILE A 991 17.92 19.76 11.71
CA ILE A 991 18.52 19.98 13.04
C ILE A 991 19.24 21.32 13.08
N PHE A 992 20.11 21.59 12.11
CA PHE A 992 20.88 22.83 12.07
C PHE A 992 19.98 24.07 11.95
N LEU A 993 19.02 24.05 11.03
CA LEU A 993 18.10 25.17 10.81
C LEU A 993 17.20 25.41 12.04
N SER A 994 16.71 24.35 12.68
CA SER A 994 15.94 24.45 13.92
C SER A 994 16.75 25.08 15.04
N LEU A 995 17.97 24.59 15.28
CA LEU A 995 18.88 25.12 16.30
C LEU A 995 19.23 26.58 16.04
N MET A 996 19.51 26.94 14.79
CA MET A 996 19.82 28.32 14.40
C MET A 996 18.65 29.27 14.67
N LEU A 997 17.43 28.93 14.25
CA LEU A 997 16.25 29.78 14.47
C LEU A 997 15.89 29.90 15.95
N ILE A 998 16.02 28.81 16.71
CA ILE A 998 15.86 28.81 18.16
C ILE A 998 16.88 29.77 18.82
N LEU A 999 18.14 29.71 18.40
CA LEU A 999 19.19 30.57 18.94
C LEU A 999 18.90 32.05 18.68
N ILE A 1000 18.49 32.37 17.45
CA ILE A 1000 18.07 33.72 17.07
C ILE A 1000 16.91 34.18 17.94
N TYR A 1001 15.91 33.32 18.14
CA TYR A 1001 14.77 33.62 19.00
C TYR A 1001 15.18 33.90 20.45
N ILE A 1002 15.98 33.03 21.08
CA ILE A 1002 16.45 33.21 22.48
C ILE A 1002 17.30 34.49 22.59
N TRP A 1003 18.15 34.77 21.60
CA TRP A 1003 18.99 35.97 21.60
C TRP A 1003 18.14 37.25 21.57
N ILE A 1004 17.16 37.33 20.66
CA ILE A 1004 16.23 38.45 20.56
C ILE A 1004 15.40 38.58 21.84
N ARG A 1005 14.96 37.45 22.40
CA ARG A 1005 14.04 37.42 23.54
C ARG A 1005 14.68 37.87 24.86
N PHE A 1006 15.91 37.44 25.13
CA PHE A 1006 16.60 37.68 26.41
C PHE A 1006 17.65 38.80 26.35
N GLY A 1007 18.01 39.29 25.16
CA GLY A 1007 18.85 40.48 24.96
C GLY A 1007 20.31 40.33 25.40
N ASN A 1008 20.73 39.14 25.82
CA ASN A 1008 22.11 38.83 26.21
C ASN A 1008 22.50 37.45 25.70
N ILE A 1009 23.63 37.38 25.00
CA ILE A 1009 24.15 36.17 24.36
C ILE A 1009 24.47 35.04 25.36
N SER A 1010 24.68 35.38 26.64
CA SER A 1010 24.95 34.40 27.71
C SER A 1010 23.78 33.43 27.90
N TYR A 1011 22.54 33.89 27.74
CA TYR A 1011 21.34 33.04 27.82
C TYR A 1011 21.28 32.09 26.62
N SER A 1012 21.57 32.58 25.42
CA SER A 1012 21.66 31.76 24.20
C SER A 1012 22.77 30.71 24.31
N PHE A 1013 23.95 31.10 24.79
CA PHE A 1013 25.07 30.18 24.99
C PHE A 1013 24.74 29.09 26.02
N GLY A 1014 24.18 29.46 27.17
CA GLY A 1014 23.73 28.49 28.18
C GLY A 1014 22.68 27.52 27.63
N ALA A 1015 21.74 28.01 26.81
CA ALA A 1015 20.76 27.16 26.14
C ALA A 1015 21.41 26.19 25.13
N ILE A 1016 22.39 26.62 24.34
CA ILE A 1016 23.11 25.73 23.40
C ILE A 1016 23.84 24.62 24.15
N VAL A 1017 24.59 24.96 25.19
CA VAL A 1017 25.37 23.96 25.96
C VAL A 1017 24.42 22.94 26.58
N CYS A 1018 23.28 23.39 27.11
CA CYS A 1018 22.22 22.55 27.63
C CYS A 1018 21.64 21.61 26.55
N LEU A 1019 21.29 22.15 25.38
CA LEU A 1019 20.78 21.36 24.26
C LEU A 1019 21.77 20.31 23.75
N LEU A 1020 23.04 20.70 23.59
CA LEU A 1020 24.11 19.80 23.14
C LEU A 1020 24.30 18.68 24.15
N HIS A 1021 24.34 19.03 25.44
CA HIS A 1021 24.40 18.10 26.55
C HIS A 1021 23.25 17.09 26.50
N ASP A 1022 22.01 17.55 26.39
CA ASP A 1022 20.84 16.66 26.39
C ASP A 1022 20.84 15.74 25.18
N CYS A 1023 21.13 16.28 23.99
CA CYS A 1023 21.18 15.51 22.75
C CYS A 1023 22.27 14.43 22.79
N LEU A 1024 23.49 14.79 23.22
CA LEU A 1024 24.60 13.84 23.33
C LEU A 1024 24.29 12.74 24.36
N THR A 1025 23.57 13.08 25.43
CA THR A 1025 23.25 12.08 26.46
C THR A 1025 22.16 11.12 25.99
N VAL A 1026 21.14 11.61 25.29
CA VAL A 1026 20.12 10.75 24.67
C VAL A 1026 20.78 9.80 23.67
N LEU A 1027 21.63 10.30 22.77
CA LEU A 1027 22.37 9.46 21.82
C LEU A 1027 23.31 8.47 22.53
N GLY A 1028 24.00 8.90 23.58
CA GLY A 1028 24.89 8.06 24.37
C GLY A 1028 24.16 6.94 25.10
N LEU A 1029 22.97 7.22 25.67
CA LEU A 1029 22.15 6.22 26.34
C LEU A 1029 21.44 5.28 25.36
N LEU A 1030 21.12 5.74 24.14
CA LEU A 1030 20.70 4.85 23.06
C LEU A 1030 21.82 3.87 22.70
N ALA A 1031 23.05 4.38 22.53
CA ALA A 1031 24.20 3.53 22.25
C ALA A 1031 24.45 2.51 23.37
N LEU A 1032 24.37 2.98 24.61
CA LEU A 1032 24.53 2.14 25.80
C LEU A 1032 23.43 1.08 25.90
N ALA A 1033 22.18 1.39 25.53
CA ALA A 1033 21.08 0.44 25.59
C ALA A 1033 21.33 -0.78 24.70
N GLU A 1034 21.88 -0.58 23.49
CA GLU A 1034 22.25 -1.67 22.59
C GLU A 1034 23.43 -2.48 23.15
N ILE A 1035 24.48 -1.83 23.67
CA ILE A 1035 25.62 -2.51 24.33
C ILE A 1035 25.14 -3.39 25.50
N ILE A 1036 24.22 -2.88 26.33
CA ILE A 1036 23.64 -3.61 27.47
C ILE A 1036 22.82 -4.83 26.98
N CYS A 1037 22.15 -4.72 25.83
CA CYS A 1037 21.37 -5.82 25.24
C CYS A 1037 22.27 -6.92 24.67
N ASP A 1038 23.38 -6.55 24.04
CA ASP A 1038 24.30 -7.52 23.43
C ASP A 1038 25.19 -8.22 24.47
N TRP A 1039 25.46 -7.59 25.62
CA TRP A 1039 26.31 -8.18 26.64
C TRP A 1039 25.55 -9.18 27.55
N GLU A 1040 25.97 -10.44 27.49
CA GLU A 1040 25.31 -11.59 28.13
C GLU A 1040 25.01 -11.42 29.64
N PRO A 1041 25.93 -10.90 30.47
CA PRO A 1041 25.68 -10.71 31.91
C PRO A 1041 24.60 -9.65 32.21
N THR A 1042 24.41 -8.68 31.32
CA THR A 1042 23.48 -7.55 31.53
C THR A 1042 22.11 -7.76 30.89
N GLN A 1043 21.91 -8.87 30.18
CA GLN A 1043 20.62 -9.18 29.57
C GLN A 1043 19.48 -9.23 30.60
N GLY A 1044 19.72 -9.66 31.84
CA GLY A 1044 18.70 -9.62 32.91
C GLY A 1044 18.19 -8.20 33.21
N ILE A 1045 19.09 -7.21 33.17
CA ILE A 1045 18.76 -5.80 33.40
C ILE A 1045 18.07 -5.21 32.16
N ALA A 1046 18.57 -5.52 30.97
CA ALA A 1046 17.92 -5.14 29.71
C ALA A 1046 16.47 -5.65 29.66
N ARG A 1047 16.25 -6.90 30.07
CA ARG A 1047 14.94 -7.54 30.17
C ARG A 1047 14.02 -6.82 31.15
N ALA A 1048 14.50 -6.49 32.36
CA ALA A 1048 13.69 -5.84 33.38
C ALA A 1048 13.27 -4.42 33.00
N LEU A 1049 14.14 -3.69 32.32
CA LEU A 1049 13.88 -2.31 31.87
C LEU A 1049 13.16 -2.25 30.52
N GLY A 1050 13.06 -3.36 29.79
CA GLY A 1050 12.48 -3.41 28.45
C GLY A 1050 13.36 -2.75 27.39
N LEU A 1051 14.68 -2.72 27.59
CA LEU A 1051 15.62 -2.18 26.61
C LEU A 1051 15.64 -3.06 25.36
N MET A 1052 15.81 -2.40 24.21
CA MET A 1052 15.95 -3.03 22.89
C MET A 1052 17.14 -2.38 22.20
N PRO A 1053 17.75 -3.01 21.17
CA PRO A 1053 18.80 -2.39 20.39
C PRO A 1053 18.19 -1.27 19.53
N PHE A 1054 18.13 -0.07 20.12
CA PHE A 1054 17.51 1.10 19.50
C PHE A 1054 18.47 1.72 18.47
N ARG A 1055 18.02 1.82 17.22
CA ARG A 1055 18.77 2.52 16.16
C ARG A 1055 18.23 3.91 15.89
N ILE A 1056 19.08 4.73 15.28
CA ILE A 1056 18.72 6.04 14.78
C ILE A 1056 18.07 5.84 13.41
N ASP A 1057 16.74 5.89 13.38
CA ASP A 1057 15.88 5.93 12.20
C ASP A 1057 15.32 7.35 11.99
N LEU A 1058 14.50 7.58 10.97
CA LEU A 1058 13.85 8.88 10.74
C LEU A 1058 12.96 9.31 11.92
N ASN A 1059 12.34 8.36 12.61
CA ASN A 1059 11.51 8.63 13.78
C ASN A 1059 12.34 9.14 14.96
N MET A 1060 13.55 8.60 15.16
CA MET A 1060 14.48 9.04 16.18
C MET A 1060 14.90 10.50 15.96
N ILE A 1061 15.09 10.94 14.72
CA ILE A 1061 15.37 12.36 14.42
C ILE A 1061 14.20 13.25 14.86
N ALA A 1062 12.97 12.83 14.60
CA ALA A 1062 11.77 13.53 15.08
C ALA A 1062 11.73 13.59 16.62
N ALA A 1063 12.08 12.50 17.30
CA ALA A 1063 12.20 12.47 18.76
C ALA A 1063 13.22 13.49 19.26
N MET A 1064 14.41 13.52 18.67
CA MET A 1064 15.49 14.44 19.02
C MET A 1064 15.09 15.91 18.85
N LEU A 1065 14.44 16.25 17.74
CA LEU A 1065 13.92 17.61 17.52
C LEU A 1065 12.83 17.99 18.52
N THR A 1066 12.04 17.03 18.97
CA THR A 1066 11.04 17.24 20.01
C THR A 1066 11.67 17.44 21.38
N ILE A 1067 12.74 16.70 21.71
CA ILE A 1067 13.52 16.86 22.93
C ILE A 1067 14.16 18.25 22.97
N ILE A 1068 14.69 18.74 21.84
CA ILE A 1068 15.23 20.09 21.73
C ILE A 1068 14.17 21.13 22.11
N GLY A 1069 12.96 21.02 21.55
CA GLY A 1069 11.86 21.93 21.88
C GLY A 1069 11.46 21.86 23.36
N TYR A 1070 11.34 20.65 23.90
CA TYR A 1070 10.95 20.41 25.30
C TYR A 1070 11.99 20.87 26.32
N SER A 1071 13.27 20.49 26.16
CA SER A 1071 14.36 20.88 27.07
C SER A 1071 14.51 22.41 27.17
N LEU A 1072 14.29 23.11 26.06
CA LEU A 1072 14.29 24.56 26.04
C LEU A 1072 13.12 25.17 26.76
N ASN A 1073 11.95 24.53 26.76
CA ASN A 1073 10.78 25.04 27.46
C ASN A 1073 11.11 25.27 28.95
N ASP A 1074 11.62 24.26 29.64
CA ASP A 1074 12.04 24.38 31.05
C ASP A 1074 13.16 25.40 31.25
N SER A 1075 14.14 25.44 30.35
CA SER A 1075 15.24 26.42 30.41
C SER A 1075 14.73 27.87 30.28
N ILE A 1076 13.83 28.14 29.34
CA ILE A 1076 13.22 29.46 29.10
C ILE A 1076 12.40 29.89 30.32
N ILE A 1077 11.71 28.97 30.97
CA ILE A 1077 10.91 29.23 32.18
C ILE A 1077 11.81 29.69 33.33
N VAL A 1078 12.92 28.98 33.55
CA VAL A 1078 13.89 29.36 34.59
C VAL A 1078 14.53 30.71 34.24
N TYR A 1079 14.87 30.94 32.97
CA TYR A 1079 15.42 32.22 32.50
C TYR A 1079 14.45 33.38 32.65
N ASP A 1080 13.17 33.17 32.37
CA ASP A 1080 12.13 34.18 32.56
C ASP A 1080 11.96 34.50 34.05
N ARG A 1081 12.05 33.49 34.93
CA ARG A 1081 12.04 33.73 36.38
C ARG A 1081 13.27 34.48 36.88
N ILE A 1082 14.47 34.15 36.37
CA ILE A 1082 15.70 34.89 36.64
C ILE A 1082 15.55 36.35 36.20
N ARG A 1083 14.93 36.58 35.04
CA ARG A 1083 14.66 37.91 34.50
C ARG A 1083 13.64 38.68 35.35
N GLU A 1084 12.60 38.03 35.84
CA GLU A 1084 11.62 38.64 36.74
C GLU A 1084 12.27 39.03 38.07
N ASN A 1085 13.03 38.11 38.68
CA ASN A 1085 13.65 38.30 39.98
C ASN A 1085 14.82 39.31 39.96
N ARG A 1086 15.56 39.45 38.85
CA ARG A 1086 16.58 40.52 38.72
C ARG A 1086 15.98 41.92 38.51
N GLY A 1087 14.73 42.00 38.06
CA GLY A 1087 14.07 43.27 37.74
C GLY A 1087 14.83 44.08 36.69
N LYS A 1088 15.25 45.30 37.05
CA LYS A 1088 15.97 46.23 36.16
C LYS A 1088 17.49 46.02 36.14
N VAL A 1089 18.02 45.12 36.97
CA VAL A 1089 19.47 44.87 37.05
C VAL A 1089 19.92 44.12 35.77
N PRO A 1090 20.98 44.57 35.08
CA PRO A 1090 21.37 43.99 33.79
C PRO A 1090 21.96 42.58 33.90
N TYR A 1091 22.42 42.16 35.08
CA TYR A 1091 23.05 40.87 35.35
C TYR A 1091 22.28 40.03 36.38
N ALA A 1092 22.52 38.72 36.38
CA ALA A 1092 21.92 37.78 37.32
C ALA A 1092 22.96 37.35 38.37
N THR A 1093 22.70 37.69 39.63
CA THR A 1093 23.60 37.36 40.75
C THR A 1093 23.31 35.95 41.27
N ARG A 1094 24.25 35.38 42.03
CA ARG A 1094 24.12 34.02 42.56
C ARG A 1094 22.81 33.80 43.34
N ARG A 1095 22.42 34.79 44.15
CA ARG A 1095 21.19 34.74 44.96
C ARG A 1095 19.95 34.71 44.08
N VAL A 1096 19.89 35.57 43.06
CA VAL A 1096 18.77 35.65 42.11
C VAL A 1096 18.57 34.33 41.37
N ILE A 1097 19.67 33.72 40.90
CA ILE A 1097 19.60 32.44 40.18
C ILE A 1097 19.08 31.34 41.11
N ASN A 1098 19.65 31.22 42.32
CA ASN A 1098 19.25 30.18 43.26
C ASN A 1098 17.79 30.30 43.71
N GLU A 1099 17.32 31.52 43.97
CA GLU A 1099 15.93 31.78 44.33
C GLU A 1099 14.98 31.47 43.17
N SER A 1100 15.37 31.82 41.95
CA SER A 1100 14.57 31.55 40.75
C SER A 1100 14.36 30.04 40.53
N ILE A 1101 15.41 29.23 40.69
CA ILE A 1101 15.35 27.76 40.56
C ILE A 1101 14.38 27.18 41.59
N ASN A 1102 14.50 27.55 42.87
CA ASN A 1102 13.64 27.01 43.93
C ASN A 1102 12.16 27.40 43.74
N GLN A 1103 11.90 28.59 43.20
CA GLN A 1103 10.54 29.06 42.91
C GLN A 1103 9.91 28.34 41.70
N THR A 1104 10.70 27.90 40.73
CA THR A 1104 10.20 27.18 39.55
C THR A 1104 10.11 25.67 39.75
N LEU A 1105 10.77 25.09 40.77
CA LEU A 1105 10.88 23.65 40.94
C LEU A 1105 9.53 22.92 40.98
N SER A 1106 8.57 23.41 41.78
CA SER A 1106 7.22 22.81 41.87
C SER A 1106 6.54 22.71 40.50
N ARG A 1107 6.74 23.73 39.65
CA ARG A 1107 6.21 23.74 38.28
C ARG A 1107 6.94 22.70 37.43
N THR A 1108 8.26 22.78 37.36
CA THR A 1108 9.12 21.90 36.56
C THR A 1108 8.89 20.42 36.88
N VAL A 1109 8.69 20.07 38.15
CA VAL A 1109 8.37 18.70 38.58
C VAL A 1109 7.00 18.24 38.04
N MET A 1110 5.99 19.10 38.07
CA MET A 1110 4.65 18.75 37.59
C MET A 1110 4.57 18.66 36.07
N THR A 1111 5.20 19.60 35.35
CA THR A 1111 5.19 19.66 33.87
C THR A 1111 5.97 18.49 33.28
N SER A 1112 7.16 18.22 33.80
CA SER A 1112 7.98 17.09 33.37
C SER A 1112 7.42 15.78 33.88
N GLY A 1113 6.79 15.73 35.06
CA GLY A 1113 6.12 14.55 35.56
C GLY A 1113 4.98 14.07 34.65
N THR A 1114 4.08 14.97 34.21
CA THR A 1114 2.97 14.58 33.32
C THR A 1114 3.46 14.17 31.93
N THR A 1115 4.49 14.83 31.42
CA THR A 1115 5.08 14.52 30.11
C THR A 1115 5.84 13.18 30.16
N LEU A 1116 6.63 12.93 31.20
CA LEU A 1116 7.29 11.64 31.45
C LEU A 1116 6.28 10.51 31.58
N LEU A 1117 5.15 10.76 32.26
CA LEU A 1117 4.10 9.76 32.41
C LEU A 1117 3.46 9.42 31.06
N ALA A 1118 3.21 10.42 30.22
CA ALA A 1118 2.73 10.20 28.85
C ALA A 1118 3.73 9.37 28.03
N ALA A 1119 5.02 9.73 28.08
CA ALA A 1119 6.09 9.00 27.41
C ALA A 1119 6.25 7.57 27.94
N LEU A 1120 6.05 7.35 29.24
CA LEU A 1120 6.11 6.02 29.87
C LEU A 1120 4.97 5.11 29.39
N PHE A 1121 3.74 5.62 29.30
CA PHE A 1121 2.63 4.85 28.73
C PHE A 1121 2.84 4.56 27.25
N LEU A 1122 3.41 5.51 26.51
CA LEU A 1122 3.78 5.28 25.12
C LEU A 1122 4.88 4.21 24.99
N TYR A 1123 5.88 4.22 25.87
CA TYR A 1123 6.99 3.27 25.89
C TYR A 1123 6.52 1.84 26.24
N THR A 1124 5.60 1.71 27.19
CA THR A 1124 5.13 0.41 27.68
C THR A 1124 3.95 -0.16 26.87
N MET A 1125 3.11 0.69 26.27
CA MET A 1125 1.86 0.27 25.61
C MET A 1125 1.72 0.72 24.15
N GLY A 1126 2.60 1.59 23.65
CA GLY A 1126 2.47 2.22 22.33
C GLY A 1126 2.71 1.29 21.14
N GLY A 1127 3.26 0.09 21.37
CA GLY A 1127 3.70 -0.81 20.31
C GLY A 1127 5.15 -0.52 19.89
N GLU A 1128 5.69 -1.36 19.02
CA GLU A 1128 7.12 -1.35 18.72
C GLU A 1128 7.56 -0.14 17.88
N GLY A 1129 6.78 0.23 16.86
CA GLY A 1129 7.13 1.32 15.96
C GLY A 1129 7.22 2.71 16.61
N VAL A 1130 6.77 2.86 17.87
CA VAL A 1130 6.94 4.10 18.66
C VAL A 1130 7.78 3.89 19.92
N ARG A 1131 8.27 2.68 20.20
CA ARG A 1131 8.95 2.38 21.46
C ARG A 1131 10.33 3.02 21.56
N ALA A 1132 11.12 2.97 20.48
CA ALA A 1132 12.41 3.67 20.39
C ALA A 1132 12.24 5.19 20.57
N PHE A 1133 11.24 5.74 19.86
CA PHE A 1133 10.83 7.14 19.96
C PHE A 1133 10.44 7.52 21.41
N ALA A 1134 9.61 6.71 22.07
CA ALA A 1134 9.15 6.94 23.43
C ALA A 1134 10.29 6.83 24.47
N PHE A 1135 11.23 5.90 24.28
CA PHE A 1135 12.41 5.76 25.12
C PHE A 1135 13.30 7.01 25.04
N ALA A 1136 13.57 7.49 23.83
CA ALA A 1136 14.33 8.72 23.63
C ALA A 1136 13.65 9.93 24.29
N LEU A 1137 12.32 10.06 24.16
CA LEU A 1137 11.56 11.11 24.85
C LEU A 1137 11.61 10.97 26.38
N LEU A 1138 11.49 9.76 26.92
CA LEU A 1138 11.51 9.52 28.37
C LEU A 1138 12.86 9.95 28.97
N ILE A 1139 13.95 9.60 28.30
CA ILE A 1139 15.29 10.04 28.68
C ILE A 1139 15.44 11.55 28.47
N GLY A 1140 15.09 12.06 27.29
CA GLY A 1140 15.28 13.46 26.91
C GLY A 1140 14.51 14.43 27.79
N VAL A 1141 13.26 14.14 28.12
CA VAL A 1141 12.44 14.93 29.06
C VAL A 1141 13.06 14.87 30.46
N GLY A 1142 13.47 13.70 30.93
CA GLY A 1142 14.10 13.53 32.25
C GLY A 1142 15.41 14.31 32.38
N ILE A 1143 16.29 14.19 31.39
CA ILE A 1143 17.58 14.86 31.35
C ILE A 1143 17.41 16.37 31.12
N GLY A 1144 16.49 16.79 30.26
CA GLY A 1144 16.18 18.21 30.03
C GLY A 1144 15.68 18.93 31.30
N THR A 1145 14.89 18.22 32.11
CA THR A 1145 14.44 18.72 33.42
C THR A 1145 15.63 18.91 34.36
N TYR A 1146 16.57 17.96 34.36
CA TYR A 1146 17.80 18.04 35.16
C TYR A 1146 18.73 19.15 34.66
N SER A 1147 18.99 19.23 33.36
CA SER A 1147 19.96 20.13 32.75
C SER A 1147 19.52 21.59 32.81
N SER A 1148 18.23 21.88 32.69
CA SER A 1148 17.68 23.24 32.86
C SER A 1148 17.98 23.82 34.25
N ILE A 1149 17.89 23.00 35.30
CA ILE A 1149 18.17 23.39 36.69
C ILE A 1149 19.67 23.38 36.99
N ALA A 1150 20.36 22.30 36.61
CA ALA A 1150 21.71 22.00 37.09
C ALA A 1150 22.83 22.54 36.19
N VAL A 1151 22.54 22.79 34.90
CA VAL A 1151 23.53 23.21 33.89
C VAL A 1151 23.19 24.60 33.34
N ALA A 1152 21.98 24.79 32.80
CA ALA A 1152 21.60 26.02 32.10
C ALA A 1152 21.59 27.24 33.04
N ALA A 1153 20.88 27.16 34.17
CA ALA A 1153 20.77 28.29 35.10
C ALA A 1153 22.12 28.74 35.71
N PRO A 1154 23.02 27.84 36.14
CA PRO A 1154 24.36 28.24 36.61
C PRO A 1154 25.27 28.85 35.53
N LEU A 1155 25.10 28.51 34.24
CA LEU A 1155 25.92 29.05 33.15
C LEU A 1155 25.64 30.52 32.84
N VAL A 1156 24.46 31.03 33.22
CA VAL A 1156 24.09 32.45 33.05
C VAL A 1156 24.82 33.35 34.07
N TRP A 1157 25.35 32.79 35.15
CA TRP A 1157 26.05 33.53 36.20
C TRP A 1157 27.38 34.12 35.72
N SER A 1158 27.66 35.37 36.11
CA SER A 1158 28.93 36.05 35.82
C SER A 1158 29.59 36.57 37.09
N ARG A 1159 30.74 35.95 37.45
CA ARG A 1159 31.53 36.27 38.66
C ARG A 1159 31.99 37.72 38.75
N LYS A 1160 32.14 38.43 37.62
CA LYS A 1160 32.57 39.83 37.58
C LYS A 1160 31.56 40.79 38.24
N HIS A 1161 30.30 40.38 38.38
CA HIS A 1161 29.22 41.25 38.85
C HIS A 1161 28.83 41.06 40.32
N ASP A 1162 29.24 39.95 40.96
CA ASP A 1162 29.03 39.74 42.40
C ASP A 1162 29.87 40.73 43.24
N ALA A 1163 31.03 41.17 42.73
CA ALA A 1163 31.86 42.20 43.36
C ALA A 1163 31.17 43.58 43.38
N TYR A 1164 30.41 43.90 42.32
CA TYR A 1164 29.65 45.14 42.22
C TYR A 1164 28.41 45.13 43.13
N GLU A 1165 27.72 43.99 43.29
CA GLU A 1165 26.63 43.86 44.27
C GLU A 1165 27.15 43.98 45.71
N ALA A 1166 28.34 43.42 46.00
CA ALA A 1166 28.99 43.59 47.29
C ALA A 1166 29.39 45.05 47.56
N GLU A 1167 29.91 45.78 46.57
CA GLU A 1167 30.17 47.23 46.66
C GLU A 1167 28.88 48.07 46.80
N LEU A 1168 27.81 47.70 46.08
CA LEU A 1168 26.52 48.40 46.15
C LEU A 1168 25.83 48.20 47.51
N ILE A 1169 25.84 46.97 48.03
CA ILE A 1169 25.31 46.67 49.37
C ILE A 1169 26.15 47.36 50.46
N ALA A 1170 27.48 47.37 50.29
CA ALA A 1170 28.39 48.07 51.21
C ALA A 1170 28.17 49.60 51.19
N SER A 1171 27.91 50.19 50.02
CA SER A 1171 27.62 51.63 49.86
C SER A 1171 26.22 52.06 50.32
N LEU A 1172 25.25 51.13 50.36
CA LEU A 1172 23.89 51.37 50.85
C LEU A 1172 23.74 51.19 52.39
N GLY A 1173 24.81 50.83 53.10
CA GLY A 1173 24.81 50.73 54.57
C GLY A 1173 23.95 49.62 55.18
N ALA A 1174 23.46 48.68 54.37
CA ALA A 1174 22.67 47.55 54.85
C ALA A 1174 23.61 46.48 55.44
N ARG A 1175 23.51 46.23 56.76
CA ARG A 1175 24.24 45.12 57.40
C ARG A 1175 23.83 43.78 56.76
N PRO A 1176 24.77 42.88 56.44
CA PRO A 1176 24.43 41.54 56.00
C PRO A 1176 23.73 40.81 57.16
N GLU A 1177 22.52 40.32 56.93
CA GLU A 1177 21.88 39.36 57.84
C GLU A 1177 22.79 38.14 57.96
N GLN A 1178 23.14 37.78 59.20
CA GLN A 1178 23.89 36.57 59.50
C GLN A 1178 23.16 35.34 58.95
N PRO A 1179 23.87 34.38 58.33
CA PRO A 1179 23.28 33.10 57.96
C PRO A 1179 22.85 32.36 59.24
N PRO A 1180 21.70 31.64 59.23
CA PRO A 1180 21.34 30.80 60.37
C PRO A 1180 22.40 29.70 60.55
N ALA A 1181 22.78 29.49 61.81
CA ALA A 1181 23.75 28.49 62.25
C ALA A 1181 23.31 27.05 61.85
N PRO A 1182 24.26 26.10 61.72
CA PRO A 1182 24.13 24.88 60.92
C PRO A 1182 22.98 23.94 61.28
#